data_AF-A0A6N6KSL4-F1
#
_entry.id   AF-A0A6N6KSL4-F1
#
_cell.length_a   1.000
_cell.length_b   1.000
_cell.length_c   1.000
_cell.angle_alpha   90.00
_cell.angle_beta   90.00
_cell.angle_gamma   90.00
#
_symmetry.space_group_name_H-M   'P 1'
#
loop_
_entity.id
_entity.type
_entity.pdbx_description
1 polymer ?
#
loop_
_entity_poly.entity_id
_entity_poly.type
_entity_poly.pdbx_seq_one_letter_code
_entity_poly.pdbx_strand_id
1 'polypeptide(L)'
;MNHPISWMRLNLFTLCALLACNLSPELIASEPDLAEPPPDIKEQSEPIAALEAVAELPDGFLQPVAGSQIVNLWANEGGDKVTRNELRASIDPSAVLNSAWDGAEISLFGAGNETVSLNLVLEAPLVDATNISVELTTLNGPDGAAITTRSASGDDLFNFVGRNIELFYIRYLEIKGISTDLFFAGFEYDERHIPERCRRSYNEVGDGFGSWTDRPCHNQIYPDIAVPLELETPFTIPQGTNQSIWGDIYIPKDTPPGEYTGTITLNESGQVTWEVPIRLQVHDFILPDMPAARTMLYFSGESIIDRYLGSDFTYPDRGTATYQQALDLIDTHFQLAHRHGISMIGDINGYTSVEEMGDAWEARLSGELFTPERGYDGIGVGVGNGVYSIGTYESWPWSEGSREDMWTNTDAWVEWFDSQSFETPTDYFLYLLDETDDYQQLQEWATWIEDNPGPGSSLLSFATLDMPTAVSQTPSLDVPTSWMSVGLTDEWRPALDSLENNPDKRTYLYNSNRPATGSFATEDEGVALRVIPWTQYKFDIDRWFYWESTYYSNFQCYGEVEEAFFNVFQQAQTFGCADEISDSLGETGWNYLNGDGVLFYPGTDTRYPDESYGVMGPFASLRLKHWRRGIQDVAYLSLAAEIDPERTAEIVQSIIPSVLWEVGVTDPQDPSYVLSDISWSVDPDVWEAARAELVDVIESSQ
;
A
#
# COMPACT_ATOMS: atom_id res chain seq x y z
N MET A 1 -12.49 -5.67 38.40
CA MET A 1 -13.37 -6.84 38.56
C MET A 1 -14.35 -6.82 37.40
N ASN A 2 -14.08 -7.67 36.41
CA ASN A 2 -14.91 -8.09 35.28
C ASN A 2 -15.59 -6.97 34.46
N HIS A 3 -14.88 -6.48 33.44
CA HIS A 3 -15.49 -5.94 32.22
C HIS A 3 -15.63 -7.10 31.21
N PRO A 4 -16.78 -7.25 30.52
CA PRO A 4 -16.93 -8.26 29.47
C PRO A 4 -16.40 -7.69 28.15
N ILE A 5 -15.45 -8.39 27.56
CA ILE A 5 -14.97 -8.19 26.18
C ILE A 5 -15.95 -8.96 25.29
N SER A 6 -16.60 -8.25 24.36
CA SER A 6 -17.54 -8.82 23.39
C SER A 6 -16.75 -9.51 22.28
N TRP A 7 -17.25 -10.67 21.86
CA TRP A 7 -16.55 -11.63 21.00
C TRP A 7 -16.80 -11.32 19.52
N MET A 8 -15.72 -11.09 18.78
CA MET A 8 -15.70 -11.03 17.32
C MET A 8 -16.00 -12.43 16.76
N ARG A 9 -17.10 -12.59 16.04
CA ARG A 9 -17.40 -13.79 15.24
C ARG A 9 -17.41 -13.37 13.77
N LEU A 10 -16.27 -13.52 13.10
CA LEU A 10 -16.23 -13.54 11.65
C LEU A 10 -16.82 -14.86 11.16
N ASN A 11 -17.91 -14.78 10.39
CA ASN A 11 -18.32 -15.83 9.48
C ASN A 11 -18.09 -15.29 8.07
N LEU A 12 -17.10 -15.83 7.36
CA LEU A 12 -17.00 -15.66 5.92
C LEU A 12 -17.25 -16.99 5.21
N PHE A 13 -17.99 -16.89 4.11
CA PHE A 13 -18.06 -17.78 2.95
C PHE A 13 -17.64 -19.24 3.17
N THR A 14 -18.64 -20.12 3.33
CA THR A 14 -18.53 -21.52 2.91
C THR A 14 -19.79 -21.90 2.14
N LEU A 15 -19.91 -21.45 0.89
CA LEU A 15 -20.92 -21.98 -0.03
C LEU A 15 -20.36 -23.13 -0.88
N CYS A 16 -19.65 -24.10 -0.29
CA CYS A 16 -19.33 -25.35 -0.99
C CYS A 16 -19.01 -26.52 -0.03
N ALA A 17 -19.94 -26.87 0.87
CA ALA A 17 -19.85 -28.11 1.64
C ALA A 17 -21.23 -28.68 2.03
N LEU A 18 -22.18 -28.73 1.10
CA LEU A 18 -23.44 -29.44 1.28
C LEU A 18 -23.49 -30.70 0.44
N LEU A 19 -22.68 -31.71 0.79
CA LEU A 19 -22.96 -33.13 0.50
C LEU A 19 -21.92 -34.09 1.12
N ALA A 20 -21.98 -34.34 2.44
CA ALA A 20 -21.75 -35.66 3.01
C ALA A 20 -22.01 -35.72 4.52
N CYS A 21 -22.61 -36.83 4.94
CA CYS A 21 -22.64 -37.37 6.31
C CYS A 21 -23.64 -36.78 7.32
N ASN A 22 -24.84 -37.37 7.30
CA ASN A 22 -25.61 -37.67 8.51
C ASN A 22 -24.71 -38.26 9.60
N LEU A 23 -24.69 -37.69 10.81
CA LEU A 23 -24.64 -38.39 12.10
C LEU A 23 -24.98 -37.43 13.26
N SER A 24 -25.47 -38.02 14.34
CA SER A 24 -26.26 -37.49 15.47
C SER A 24 -25.60 -36.46 16.41
N PRO A 25 -26.40 -35.69 17.19
CA PRO A 25 -25.91 -34.62 18.06
C PRO A 25 -25.53 -35.15 19.44
N GLU A 26 -24.24 -35.22 19.74
CA GLU A 26 -23.71 -35.36 21.11
C GLU A 26 -22.19 -35.08 21.10
N LEU A 27 -21.78 -33.81 21.21
CA LEU A 27 -20.47 -33.36 21.73
C LEU A 27 -20.41 -31.83 21.68
N ILE A 28 -20.84 -31.19 22.77
CA ILE A 28 -20.49 -29.80 23.10
C ILE A 28 -19.41 -29.90 24.19
N ALA A 29 -18.16 -29.58 23.82
CA ALA A 29 -17.05 -29.08 24.65
C ALA A 29 -15.70 -29.49 24.05
N SER A 30 -15.18 -28.69 23.13
CA SER A 30 -13.75 -28.52 22.92
C SER A 30 -13.53 -27.14 22.31
N GLU A 31 -12.70 -26.33 22.96
CA GLU A 31 -12.14 -25.10 22.39
C GLU A 31 -11.41 -25.45 21.07
N PRO A 32 -11.37 -24.56 20.07
CA PRO A 32 -10.50 -24.76 18.92
C PRO A 32 -9.06 -24.88 19.40
N ASP A 33 -8.34 -25.91 18.92
CA ASP A 33 -6.90 -26.05 19.13
C ASP A 33 -6.24 -24.85 18.44
N LEU A 34 -5.71 -23.91 19.24
CA LEU A 34 -4.89 -22.81 18.73
C LEU A 34 -3.60 -23.43 18.16
N ALA A 35 -3.23 -23.04 16.93
CA ALA A 35 -1.99 -23.48 16.32
C ALA A 35 -0.79 -23.01 17.16
N GLU A 36 0.19 -23.89 17.37
CA GLU A 36 1.43 -23.49 18.04
C GLU A 36 2.20 -22.49 17.14
N PRO A 37 2.69 -21.38 17.70
CA PRO A 37 3.42 -20.38 16.92
C PRO A 37 4.73 -20.96 16.37
N PRO A 38 5.17 -20.52 15.17
CA PRO A 38 6.43 -20.99 14.62
C PRO A 38 7.59 -20.58 15.55
N PRO A 39 8.61 -21.44 15.74
CA PRO A 39 9.79 -21.07 16.51
C PRO A 39 10.45 -19.82 15.90
N ASP A 40 11.14 -19.03 16.72
CA ASP A 40 11.98 -17.92 16.29
C ASP A 40 13.16 -18.48 15.47
N ILE A 41 12.93 -18.70 14.17
CA ILE A 41 13.92 -19.24 13.23
C ILE A 41 14.88 -18.08 12.89
N LYS A 42 15.87 -17.86 13.77
CA LYS A 42 17.16 -17.31 13.33
C LYS A 42 17.87 -18.37 12.51
N GLU A 43 17.49 -18.56 11.25
CA GLU A 43 18.17 -19.51 10.40
C GLU A 43 18.49 -18.92 9.02
N GLN A 44 19.78 -19.03 8.74
CA GLN A 44 20.51 -18.51 7.61
C GLN A 44 19.86 -18.98 6.31
N SER A 45 19.40 -18.03 5.49
CA SER A 45 19.26 -18.25 4.06
C SER A 45 20.54 -18.94 3.55
N GLU A 46 20.43 -19.98 2.74
CA GLU A 46 21.62 -20.57 2.12
C GLU A 46 22.45 -19.44 1.48
N PRO A 47 23.79 -19.44 1.66
CA PRO A 47 24.61 -18.37 1.13
C PRO A 47 24.41 -18.27 -0.38
N ILE A 48 23.96 -17.11 -0.85
CA ILE A 48 23.75 -16.84 -2.28
C ILE A 48 25.09 -17.01 -2.99
N ALA A 49 25.13 -17.90 -3.98
CA ALA A 49 26.36 -18.21 -4.68
C ALA A 49 26.82 -17.03 -5.56
N ALA A 50 28.13 -16.74 -5.53
CA ALA A 50 28.73 -15.78 -6.44
C ALA A 50 28.61 -16.22 -7.91
N LEU A 51 28.59 -15.25 -8.83
CA LEU A 51 28.72 -15.56 -10.25
C LEU A 51 30.15 -16.03 -10.56
N GLU A 52 30.27 -17.04 -11.42
CA GLU A 52 31.58 -17.53 -11.89
C GLU A 52 32.22 -16.57 -12.90
N ALA A 53 31.40 -15.81 -13.64
CA ALA A 53 31.82 -14.81 -14.62
C ALA A 53 30.73 -13.75 -14.81
N VAL A 54 31.13 -12.58 -15.31
CA VAL A 54 30.25 -11.44 -15.63
C VAL A 54 30.36 -11.10 -17.11
N ALA A 55 29.30 -10.56 -17.70
CA ALA A 55 29.29 -10.10 -19.08
C ALA A 55 30.17 -8.85 -19.25
N GLU A 56 30.78 -8.70 -20.43
CA GLU A 56 31.42 -7.43 -20.80
C GLU A 56 30.33 -6.38 -21.06
N LEU A 57 30.53 -5.17 -20.53
CA LEU A 57 29.63 -4.04 -20.79
C LEU A 57 29.67 -3.67 -22.29
N PRO A 58 28.51 -3.51 -22.95
CA PRO A 58 28.45 -3.07 -24.33
C PRO A 58 29.03 -1.66 -24.54
N ASP A 59 29.49 -1.38 -25.76
CA ASP A 59 29.91 -0.01 -26.14
C ASP A 59 28.77 0.98 -25.90
N GLY A 60 29.07 2.08 -25.20
CA GLY A 60 28.10 3.15 -24.89
C GLY A 60 27.43 3.02 -23.53
N PHE A 61 27.52 1.86 -22.87
CA PHE A 61 27.05 1.72 -21.49
C PHE A 61 27.97 2.48 -20.52
N LEU A 62 27.37 2.98 -19.43
CA LEU A 62 28.09 3.66 -18.37
C LEU A 62 29.21 2.77 -17.83
N GLN A 63 30.40 3.35 -17.66
CA GLN A 63 31.56 2.67 -17.11
C GLN A 63 31.90 3.26 -15.74
N PRO A 64 32.47 2.48 -14.82
CA PRO A 64 32.96 3.03 -13.57
C PRO A 64 34.10 4.03 -13.84
N VAL A 65 34.10 5.16 -13.14
CA VAL A 65 35.13 6.20 -13.26
C VAL A 65 36.41 5.84 -12.50
N ALA A 66 36.37 4.79 -11.68
CA ALA A 66 37.51 4.22 -10.96
C ALA A 66 37.33 2.70 -10.75
N GLY A 67 38.28 2.05 -10.08
CA GLY A 67 38.11 0.63 -9.72
C GLY A 67 36.97 0.45 -8.71
N SER A 68 36.02 -0.43 -9.02
CA SER A 68 34.79 -0.67 -8.26
C SER A 68 34.62 -2.16 -7.96
N GLN A 69 34.03 -2.50 -6.81
CA GLN A 69 33.53 -3.86 -6.54
C GLN A 69 32.08 -4.04 -6.99
N ILE A 70 31.36 -2.94 -7.20
CA ILE A 70 30.08 -2.92 -7.90
C ILE A 70 30.39 -3.10 -9.39
N VAL A 71 30.08 -4.28 -9.91
CA VAL A 71 30.45 -4.63 -11.29
C VAL A 71 29.59 -3.87 -12.28
N ASN A 72 28.28 -3.84 -12.03
CA ASN A 72 27.30 -3.14 -12.84
C ASN A 72 26.28 -2.45 -11.94
N LEU A 73 25.66 -1.41 -12.49
CA LEU A 73 24.48 -0.76 -11.93
C LEU A 73 23.50 -0.45 -13.07
N TRP A 74 22.23 -0.32 -12.70
CA TRP A 74 21.16 0.07 -13.62
C TRP A 74 20.01 0.66 -12.85
N ALA A 75 19.09 1.31 -13.55
CA ALA A 75 17.93 1.93 -12.93
C ALA A 75 16.62 1.47 -13.58
N ASN A 76 15.54 1.54 -12.82
CA ASN A 76 14.19 1.53 -13.33
C ASN A 76 13.35 2.55 -12.56
N GLU A 77 12.10 2.74 -12.96
CA GLU A 77 11.17 3.71 -12.33
C GLU A 77 10.57 3.23 -10.98
N GLY A 78 10.75 1.93 -10.65
CA GLY A 78 10.20 1.24 -9.49
C GLY A 78 9.28 0.05 -9.78
N GLY A 79 8.63 -0.01 -10.95
CA GLY A 79 7.63 -1.03 -11.31
C GLY A 79 8.19 -2.45 -11.41
N ASP A 80 9.50 -2.57 -11.60
CA ASP A 80 10.26 -3.81 -11.63
C ASP A 80 10.92 -4.07 -10.26
N LYS A 81 10.31 -4.97 -9.48
CA LYS A 81 10.84 -5.39 -8.17
C LYS A 81 11.91 -6.46 -8.35
N VAL A 82 13.15 -6.11 -8.04
CA VAL A 82 14.34 -6.94 -8.21
C VAL A 82 14.64 -7.71 -6.92
N THR A 83 14.65 -9.06 -6.95
CA THR A 83 14.98 -9.86 -5.75
C THR A 83 16.47 -9.77 -5.42
N ARG A 84 16.85 -9.96 -4.16
CA ARG A 84 18.22 -9.68 -3.66
C ARG A 84 19.35 -10.40 -4.39
N ASN A 85 19.09 -11.59 -4.90
CA ASN A 85 20.05 -12.44 -5.63
C ASN A 85 20.02 -12.21 -7.15
N GLU A 86 19.15 -11.35 -7.65
CA GLU A 86 19.01 -11.10 -9.07
C GLU A 86 20.12 -10.17 -9.57
N LEU A 87 20.96 -10.68 -10.46
CA LEU A 87 22.14 -9.98 -10.98
C LEU A 87 22.03 -9.79 -12.50
N ARG A 88 20.86 -9.30 -12.94
CA ARG A 88 20.48 -9.22 -14.37
C ARG A 88 21.53 -8.46 -15.18
N ALA A 89 21.97 -7.28 -14.71
CA ALA A 89 22.92 -6.48 -15.47
C ALA A 89 24.30 -7.14 -15.54
N SER A 90 24.71 -7.91 -14.54
CA SER A 90 25.97 -8.67 -14.53
C SER A 90 25.95 -9.87 -15.48
N ILE A 91 24.76 -10.42 -15.76
CA ILE A 91 24.57 -11.57 -16.65
C ILE A 91 24.33 -11.12 -18.10
N ASP A 92 23.44 -10.16 -18.30
CA ASP A 92 23.11 -9.55 -19.59
C ASP A 92 22.77 -8.07 -19.40
N PRO A 93 23.73 -7.15 -19.59
CA PRO A 93 23.51 -5.70 -19.47
C PRO A 93 22.40 -5.18 -20.39
N SER A 94 22.09 -5.85 -21.51
CA SER A 94 21.02 -5.39 -22.41
C SER A 94 19.63 -5.74 -21.90
N ALA A 95 19.50 -6.68 -20.96
CA ALA A 95 18.24 -7.13 -20.39
C ALA A 95 17.65 -6.17 -19.35
N VAL A 96 18.39 -5.13 -18.95
CA VAL A 96 17.96 -4.11 -17.98
C VAL A 96 17.63 -2.76 -18.61
N LEU A 97 17.68 -2.67 -19.94
CA LEU A 97 17.21 -1.49 -20.67
C LEU A 97 15.70 -1.36 -20.53
N ASN A 98 15.23 -0.14 -20.24
CA ASN A 98 13.82 0.18 -20.03
C ASN A 98 13.58 1.67 -20.34
N SER A 99 12.34 2.16 -20.17
CA SER A 99 11.99 3.56 -20.45
C SER A 99 12.76 4.57 -19.60
N ALA A 100 13.21 4.18 -18.40
CA ALA A 100 13.96 5.03 -17.48
C ALA A 100 15.48 4.86 -17.57
N TRP A 101 15.99 3.80 -18.19
CA TRP A 101 17.43 3.50 -18.26
C TRP A 101 17.86 3.01 -19.64
N ASP A 102 18.73 3.78 -20.30
CA ASP A 102 19.25 3.48 -21.64
C ASP A 102 20.62 2.78 -21.64
N GLY A 103 21.11 2.40 -20.46
CA GLY A 103 22.44 1.84 -20.25
C GLY A 103 23.50 2.87 -19.86
N ALA A 104 23.21 4.16 -20.01
CA ALA A 104 24.15 5.26 -19.74
C ALA A 104 23.59 6.33 -18.80
N GLU A 105 22.30 6.65 -18.91
CA GLU A 105 21.64 7.77 -18.23
C GLU A 105 20.23 7.37 -17.75
N ILE A 106 19.84 7.92 -16.60
CA ILE A 106 18.49 7.82 -16.07
C ILE A 106 17.63 8.91 -16.71
N SER A 107 16.48 8.55 -17.29
CA SER A 107 15.53 9.49 -17.91
C SER A 107 14.16 9.39 -17.25
N LEU A 108 13.72 10.47 -16.60
CA LEU A 108 12.45 10.56 -15.90
C LEU A 108 11.63 11.75 -16.41
N PHE A 109 10.32 11.74 -16.15
CA PHE A 109 9.46 12.90 -16.35
C PHE A 109 8.40 13.00 -15.25
N GLY A 110 7.90 14.21 -15.01
CA GLY A 110 6.86 14.48 -14.03
C GLY A 110 6.29 15.90 -14.14
N ALA A 111 5.26 16.17 -13.36
CA ALA A 111 4.58 17.46 -13.28
C ALA A 111 4.88 18.17 -11.94
N GLY A 112 4.51 19.45 -11.83
CA GLY A 112 4.55 20.14 -10.53
C GLY A 112 3.61 19.46 -9.53
N ASN A 113 3.97 19.48 -8.24
CA ASN A 113 3.24 18.81 -7.15
C ASN A 113 3.23 17.28 -7.25
N GLU A 114 4.28 16.68 -7.79
CA GLU A 114 4.39 15.25 -7.99
C GLU A 114 5.63 14.68 -7.29
N THR A 115 5.55 13.45 -6.76
CA THR A 115 6.76 12.68 -6.43
C THR A 115 7.08 11.67 -7.53
N VAL A 116 8.20 11.86 -8.22
CA VAL A 116 8.75 10.94 -9.21
C VAL A 116 9.71 9.96 -8.54
N SER A 117 9.58 8.67 -8.83
CA SER A 117 10.44 7.62 -8.27
C SER A 117 11.53 7.15 -9.23
N LEU A 118 12.60 6.62 -8.64
CA LEU A 118 13.59 5.77 -9.32
C LEU A 118 14.06 4.67 -8.38
N ASN A 119 14.48 3.53 -8.93
CA ASN A 119 15.20 2.50 -8.21
C ASN A 119 16.55 2.27 -8.89
N LEU A 120 17.65 2.52 -8.17
CA LEU A 120 19.01 2.24 -8.60
C LEU A 120 19.47 0.89 -8.01
N VAL A 121 19.74 -0.08 -8.87
CA VAL A 121 20.16 -1.43 -8.48
C VAL A 121 21.67 -1.53 -8.62
N LEU A 122 22.35 -1.82 -7.50
CA LEU A 122 23.81 -1.95 -7.42
C LEU A 122 24.18 -3.43 -7.32
N GLU A 123 24.93 -3.98 -8.26
CA GLU A 123 25.25 -5.42 -8.30
C GLU A 123 26.70 -5.72 -7.87
N ALA A 124 26.87 -6.57 -6.86
CA ALA A 124 28.17 -7.04 -6.35
C ALA A 124 28.35 -8.56 -6.59
N PRO A 125 28.43 -9.02 -7.87
CA PRO A 125 28.39 -10.44 -8.21
C PRO A 125 29.62 -11.25 -7.79
N LEU A 126 30.78 -10.59 -7.63
CA LEU A 126 32.08 -11.27 -7.55
C LEU A 126 32.73 -11.21 -6.16
N VAL A 127 32.54 -10.14 -5.39
CA VAL A 127 33.07 -9.97 -4.03
C VAL A 127 32.19 -8.97 -3.27
N ASP A 128 32.34 -8.91 -1.94
CA ASP A 128 31.67 -7.88 -1.13
C ASP A 128 32.09 -6.47 -1.58
N ALA A 129 31.11 -5.61 -1.81
CA ALA A 129 31.31 -4.19 -2.01
C ALA A 129 31.06 -3.46 -0.68
N THR A 130 32.08 -2.80 -0.12
CA THR A 130 32.07 -2.33 1.28
C THR A 130 32.28 -0.82 1.38
N ASN A 131 31.77 -0.23 2.46
CA ASN A 131 31.80 1.21 2.73
C ASN A 131 31.20 2.03 1.57
N ILE A 132 30.02 1.62 1.12
CA ILE A 132 29.31 2.29 0.03
C ILE A 132 28.52 3.47 0.57
N SER A 133 28.58 4.60 -0.12
CA SER A 133 27.62 5.69 0.03
C SER A 133 27.10 6.12 -1.34
N VAL A 134 25.83 6.53 -1.38
CA VAL A 134 25.14 7.01 -2.58
C VAL A 134 24.58 8.40 -2.29
N GLU A 135 24.79 9.35 -3.20
CA GLU A 135 24.33 10.73 -3.02
C GLU A 135 23.66 11.27 -4.29
N LEU A 136 22.52 11.93 -4.10
CA LEU A 136 21.89 12.81 -5.08
C LEU A 136 21.32 14.01 -4.31
N THR A 137 21.94 15.18 -4.47
CA THR A 137 21.60 16.36 -3.65
C THR A 137 20.93 17.49 -4.42
N THR A 138 21.09 17.52 -5.75
CA THR A 138 20.61 18.62 -6.60
C THR A 138 20.35 18.15 -8.02
N LEU A 139 19.22 18.57 -8.58
CA LEU A 139 18.95 18.59 -10.01
C LEU A 139 18.89 20.06 -10.46
N ASN A 140 19.73 20.45 -11.41
CA ASN A 140 19.83 21.81 -11.93
C ASN A 140 18.91 21.97 -13.15
N GLY A 141 18.05 22.96 -13.10
CA GLY A 141 17.07 23.26 -14.15
C GLY A 141 17.33 24.57 -14.90
N PRO A 142 16.38 25.00 -15.73
CA PRO A 142 16.48 26.23 -16.51
C PRO A 142 16.55 27.48 -15.63
N ASP A 143 17.16 28.54 -16.15
CA ASP A 143 17.24 29.87 -15.52
C ASP A 143 17.75 29.89 -14.06
N GLY A 144 18.52 28.87 -13.67
CA GLY A 144 19.09 28.74 -12.33
C GLY A 144 18.13 28.15 -11.29
N ALA A 145 16.98 27.62 -11.71
CA ALA A 145 16.12 26.81 -10.86
C ALA A 145 16.82 25.50 -10.46
N ALA A 146 16.45 24.95 -9.32
CA ALA A 146 16.99 23.67 -8.86
C ALA A 146 16.00 22.95 -7.94
N ILE A 147 15.97 21.63 -8.03
CA ILE A 147 15.34 20.76 -7.04
C ILE A 147 16.47 20.27 -6.14
N THR A 148 16.40 20.56 -4.85
CA THR A 148 17.47 20.30 -3.89
C THR A 148 16.97 19.57 -2.67
N THR A 149 17.87 18.87 -1.98
CA THR A 149 17.61 18.34 -0.64
C THR A 149 18.65 18.84 0.36
N ARG A 150 18.20 19.07 1.58
CA ARG A 150 19.08 19.34 2.73
C ARG A 150 19.45 18.02 3.42
N SER A 151 20.60 17.99 4.08
CA SER A 151 20.93 16.91 5.01
C SER A 151 19.94 16.87 6.17
N ALA A 152 19.64 15.66 6.65
CA ALA A 152 18.95 15.42 7.91
C ALA A 152 19.54 14.19 8.61
N SER A 153 19.18 13.98 9.88
CA SER A 153 19.64 12.84 10.68
C SER A 153 18.72 12.65 11.89
N GLY A 154 18.57 11.40 12.36
CA GLY A 154 17.66 11.10 13.47
C GLY A 154 16.23 11.52 13.15
N ASP A 155 15.49 12.04 14.11
CA ASP A 155 14.08 12.42 13.90
C ASP A 155 13.87 13.57 12.91
N ASP A 156 14.92 14.34 12.58
CA ASP A 156 14.85 15.38 11.54
C ASP A 156 14.60 14.81 10.14
N LEU A 157 14.72 13.49 9.96
CA LEU A 157 14.34 12.77 8.73
C LEU A 157 12.84 12.90 8.42
N PHE A 158 12.00 13.17 9.43
CA PHE A 158 10.55 13.36 9.26
C PHE A 158 10.16 14.84 9.12
N ASN A 159 11.13 15.75 9.07
CA ASN A 159 10.89 17.13 8.68
C ASN A 159 11.17 17.30 7.19
N PHE A 160 10.10 17.26 6.41
CA PHE A 160 10.09 17.22 4.96
C PHE A 160 10.43 18.55 4.28
N VAL A 161 10.46 19.66 5.02
CA VAL A 161 10.73 20.99 4.46
C VAL A 161 12.14 21.05 3.88
N GLY A 162 12.22 21.33 2.57
CA GLY A 162 13.49 21.38 1.82
C GLY A 162 14.15 20.01 1.61
N ARG A 163 13.41 18.91 1.77
CA ARG A 163 13.83 17.54 1.46
C ARG A 163 13.11 17.04 0.20
N ASN A 164 13.36 17.71 -0.93
CA ASN A 164 12.69 17.37 -2.20
C ASN A 164 13.31 16.15 -2.89
N ILE A 165 14.49 15.71 -2.46
CA ILE A 165 15.14 14.48 -2.92
C ILE A 165 15.44 13.64 -1.70
N GLU A 166 14.92 12.41 -1.68
CA GLU A 166 15.11 11.46 -0.60
C GLU A 166 15.57 10.14 -1.18
N LEU A 167 16.63 9.56 -0.60
CA LEU A 167 17.13 8.25 -0.98
C LEU A 167 16.86 7.26 0.15
N PHE A 168 16.57 6.01 -0.22
CA PHE A 168 16.23 4.95 0.72
C PHE A 168 17.06 3.71 0.44
N TYR A 169 17.63 3.14 1.49
CA TYR A 169 18.16 1.79 1.48
C TYR A 169 16.98 0.82 1.59
N ILE A 170 16.81 -0.02 0.57
CA ILE A 170 15.70 -0.98 0.56
C ILE A 170 16.12 -2.26 1.30
N ARG A 171 15.43 -2.61 2.39
CA ARG A 171 15.56 -3.96 2.97
C ARG A 171 14.69 -4.95 2.22
N TYR A 172 15.11 -6.20 2.29
CA TYR A 172 14.50 -7.32 1.60
C TYR A 172 13.93 -8.33 2.60
N LEU A 173 12.82 -8.96 2.26
CA LEU A 173 12.13 -9.99 3.05
C LEU A 173 12.02 -11.29 2.24
N GLU A 174 12.39 -12.42 2.83
CA GLU A 174 12.29 -13.74 2.18
C GLU A 174 10.86 -14.26 2.25
N ILE A 175 10.28 -14.66 1.12
CA ILE A 175 9.03 -15.41 1.09
C ILE A 175 9.30 -16.89 1.27
N LYS A 176 8.56 -17.58 2.14
CA LYS A 176 8.68 -19.04 2.36
C LYS A 176 7.50 -19.82 1.83
N GLY A 177 6.42 -19.12 1.51
CA GLY A 177 5.35 -19.59 0.66
C GLY A 177 4.75 -18.45 -0.15
N ILE A 178 3.89 -18.80 -1.10
CA ILE A 178 3.15 -17.83 -1.91
C ILE A 178 1.93 -17.33 -1.14
N SER A 179 1.63 -16.05 -1.25
CA SER A 179 0.40 -15.47 -0.71
C SER A 179 -0.83 -16.18 -1.29
N THR A 180 -1.84 -16.45 -0.48
CA THR A 180 -3.05 -17.19 -0.88
C THR A 180 -4.28 -16.26 -0.93
N ASP A 181 -5.45 -16.86 -1.15
CA ASP A 181 -6.80 -16.35 -0.90
C ASP A 181 -7.05 -14.89 -1.28
N LEU A 182 -6.70 -13.96 -0.39
CA LEU A 182 -7.01 -12.55 -0.55
C LEU A 182 -6.17 -11.88 -1.64
N PHE A 183 -4.93 -12.29 -1.90
CA PHE A 183 -4.08 -11.63 -2.91
C PHE A 183 -4.06 -12.32 -4.26
N PHE A 184 -3.94 -13.65 -4.28
CA PHE A 184 -3.95 -14.44 -5.52
C PHE A 184 -5.18 -15.34 -5.51
N ALA A 185 -6.37 -14.74 -5.55
CA ALA A 185 -7.63 -15.46 -5.40
C ALA A 185 -7.76 -16.59 -6.43
N GLY A 186 -8.29 -17.74 -6.00
CA GLY A 186 -8.51 -18.86 -6.88
C GLY A 186 -7.24 -19.48 -7.47
N PHE A 187 -6.07 -19.26 -6.87
CA PHE A 187 -4.83 -19.98 -7.19
C PHE A 187 -4.95 -21.51 -7.06
N GLU A 188 -5.91 -21.99 -6.25
CA GLU A 188 -6.30 -23.42 -6.21
C GLU A 188 -6.94 -23.89 -7.53
N TYR A 189 -7.57 -22.96 -8.26
CA TYR A 189 -8.25 -23.19 -9.53
C TYR A 189 -7.40 -22.79 -10.75
N ASP A 190 -6.53 -21.77 -10.62
CA ASP A 190 -5.77 -21.21 -11.74
C ASP A 190 -4.40 -20.64 -11.35
N GLU A 191 -3.34 -21.32 -11.79
CA GLU A 191 -1.94 -20.90 -11.63
C GLU A 191 -1.65 -19.55 -12.31
N ARG A 192 -2.48 -19.12 -13.28
CA ARG A 192 -2.33 -17.82 -13.97
C ARG A 192 -2.63 -16.63 -13.07
N HIS A 193 -3.30 -16.79 -11.93
CA HIS A 193 -3.53 -15.67 -11.02
C HIS A 193 -2.27 -15.28 -10.23
N ILE A 194 -1.29 -16.18 -10.13
CA ILE A 194 0.01 -15.91 -9.52
C ILE A 194 0.85 -15.03 -10.46
N PRO A 195 1.70 -14.10 -9.96
CA PRO A 195 2.58 -13.29 -10.81
C PRO A 195 3.44 -14.17 -11.73
N GLU A 196 3.65 -13.74 -12.99
CA GLU A 196 4.31 -14.57 -14.01
C GLU A 196 5.67 -15.12 -13.54
N ARG A 197 6.46 -14.30 -12.86
CA ARG A 197 7.76 -14.67 -12.25
C ARG A 197 7.68 -15.75 -11.17
N CYS A 198 6.50 -16.04 -10.66
CA CYS A 198 6.22 -17.01 -9.61
C CYS A 198 5.49 -18.27 -10.10
N ARG A 199 5.01 -18.28 -11.36
CA ARG A 199 4.19 -19.37 -11.88
C ARG A 199 5.02 -20.64 -12.10
N ARG A 200 4.42 -21.78 -11.79
CA ARG A 200 4.90 -23.09 -12.24
C ARG A 200 4.45 -23.34 -13.68
N SER A 201 4.84 -24.47 -14.25
CA SER A 201 4.23 -24.94 -15.50
C SER A 201 2.75 -25.27 -15.28
N TYR A 202 1.88 -24.89 -16.22
CA TYR A 202 0.44 -25.15 -16.14
C TYR A 202 -0.14 -25.61 -17.49
N ASN A 203 -1.36 -26.18 -17.47
CA ASN A 203 -2.06 -26.61 -18.69
C ASN A 203 -2.93 -25.50 -19.31
N GLU A 204 -3.64 -25.78 -20.40
CA GLU A 204 -4.48 -24.79 -21.09
C GLU A 204 -5.64 -24.23 -20.24
N VAL A 205 -6.04 -24.92 -19.17
CA VAL A 205 -7.13 -24.49 -18.27
C VAL A 205 -6.63 -23.88 -16.97
N GLY A 206 -5.31 -23.74 -16.78
CA GLY A 206 -4.72 -23.09 -15.61
C GLY A 206 -4.20 -24.01 -14.52
N ASP A 207 -4.36 -25.35 -14.64
CA ASP A 207 -3.89 -26.25 -13.58
C ASP A 207 -2.36 -26.29 -13.54
N GLY A 208 -1.76 -25.87 -12.42
CA GLY A 208 -0.32 -25.91 -12.19
C GLY A 208 0.23 -27.30 -11.84
N PHE A 209 1.45 -27.60 -12.29
CA PHE A 209 2.18 -28.84 -12.00
C PHE A 209 3.55 -28.56 -11.37
N GLY A 210 4.08 -29.55 -10.64
CA GLY A 210 5.37 -29.43 -9.96
C GLY A 210 5.23 -29.05 -8.49
N SER A 211 6.35 -28.75 -7.84
CA SER A 211 6.42 -28.40 -6.42
C SER A 211 6.75 -26.92 -6.18
N TRP A 212 6.80 -26.51 -4.92
CA TRP A 212 7.27 -25.20 -4.46
C TRP A 212 8.60 -24.84 -5.12
N THR A 213 9.55 -25.77 -5.13
CA THR A 213 10.87 -25.61 -5.75
C THR A 213 10.86 -25.46 -7.28
N ASP A 214 9.74 -25.74 -7.95
CA ASP A 214 9.59 -25.49 -9.38
C ASP A 214 9.12 -24.04 -9.67
N ARG A 215 8.73 -23.26 -8.65
CA ARG A 215 8.41 -21.83 -8.78
C ARG A 215 9.70 -21.04 -8.87
N PRO A 216 9.93 -20.21 -9.90
CA PRO A 216 11.16 -19.41 -9.97
C PRO A 216 11.34 -18.46 -8.77
N CYS A 217 10.23 -18.06 -8.15
CA CYS A 217 10.24 -17.21 -6.96
C CYS A 217 10.35 -17.93 -5.61
N HIS A 218 10.52 -19.26 -5.59
CA HIS A 218 10.63 -19.99 -4.33
C HIS A 218 11.78 -19.43 -3.47
N ASN A 219 11.53 -19.15 -2.19
CA ASN A 219 12.52 -18.65 -1.24
C ASN A 219 13.32 -17.43 -1.74
N GLN A 220 12.73 -16.62 -2.61
CA GLN A 220 13.35 -15.37 -3.06
C GLN A 220 13.15 -14.27 -2.01
N ILE A 221 14.09 -13.33 -2.01
CA ILE A 221 14.15 -12.25 -1.03
C ILE A 221 13.74 -10.94 -1.72
N TYR A 222 12.54 -10.45 -1.41
CA TYR A 222 11.86 -9.36 -2.10
C TYR A 222 12.10 -8.00 -1.45
N PRO A 223 12.33 -6.94 -2.23
CA PRO A 223 12.49 -5.57 -1.71
C PRO A 223 11.14 -5.03 -1.20
N ASP A 224 11.12 -4.43 -0.01
CA ASP A 224 9.91 -3.72 0.46
C ASP A 224 10.16 -2.56 1.42
N ILE A 225 11.13 -2.65 2.34
CA ILE A 225 11.24 -1.65 3.43
C ILE A 225 12.12 -0.49 2.99
N ALA A 226 11.56 0.71 2.82
CA ALA A 226 12.30 1.89 2.41
C ALA A 226 12.87 2.66 3.60
N VAL A 227 14.02 2.21 4.11
CA VAL A 227 14.74 2.87 5.22
C VAL A 227 15.45 4.11 4.69
N PRO A 228 15.30 5.30 5.31
CA PRO A 228 16.08 6.48 4.92
C PRO A 228 17.58 6.17 4.84
N LEU A 229 18.19 6.45 3.69
CA LEU A 229 19.56 6.03 3.39
C LEU A 229 20.58 6.58 4.40
N GLU A 230 20.28 7.74 5.01
CA GLU A 230 21.10 8.35 6.07
C GLU A 230 21.29 7.45 7.30
N LEU A 231 20.40 6.48 7.53
CA LEU A 231 20.47 5.54 8.66
C LEU A 231 21.30 4.28 8.35
N GLU A 232 21.55 3.98 7.08
CA GLU A 232 22.29 2.79 6.62
C GLU A 232 23.64 3.14 6.00
N THR A 233 23.95 4.43 5.84
CA THR A 233 25.21 4.86 5.21
C THR A 233 26.36 4.96 6.22
N PRO A 234 27.54 4.36 5.95
CA PRO A 234 27.86 3.55 4.79
C PRO A 234 27.42 2.08 4.96
N PHE A 235 27.05 1.43 3.85
CA PHE A 235 26.59 0.03 3.85
C PHE A 235 27.55 -0.91 3.12
N THR A 236 27.22 -2.21 3.15
CA THR A 236 27.92 -3.28 2.43
C THR A 236 26.92 -4.07 1.60
N ILE A 237 27.29 -4.36 0.35
CA ILE A 237 26.57 -5.31 -0.51
C ILE A 237 27.33 -6.64 -0.46
N PRO A 238 26.74 -7.70 0.10
CA PRO A 238 27.35 -9.02 0.10
C PRO A 238 27.63 -9.54 -1.31
N GLN A 239 28.70 -10.31 -1.46
CA GLN A 239 29.01 -11.03 -2.69
C GLN A 239 27.80 -11.83 -3.18
N GLY A 240 27.57 -11.79 -4.49
CA GLY A 240 26.50 -12.54 -5.15
C GLY A 240 25.12 -11.88 -5.01
N THR A 241 25.03 -10.65 -4.51
CA THR A 241 23.76 -9.95 -4.30
C THR A 241 23.74 -8.57 -4.94
N ASN A 242 22.54 -8.01 -5.06
CA ASN A 242 22.32 -6.61 -5.34
C ASN A 242 21.83 -5.84 -4.10
N GLN A 243 21.88 -4.52 -4.19
CA GLN A 243 21.21 -3.61 -3.28
C GLN A 243 20.46 -2.54 -4.07
N SER A 244 19.16 -2.46 -3.84
CA SER A 244 18.26 -1.43 -4.35
C SER A 244 18.39 -0.16 -3.50
N ILE A 245 18.61 0.95 -4.18
CA ILE A 245 18.59 2.31 -3.61
C ILE A 245 17.45 3.06 -4.29
N TRP A 246 16.36 3.25 -3.57
CA TRP A 246 15.19 3.94 -4.08
C TRP A 246 15.37 5.45 -3.92
N GLY A 247 14.91 6.23 -4.89
CA GLY A 247 14.86 7.69 -4.85
C GLY A 247 13.44 8.20 -5.02
N ASP A 248 13.01 9.09 -4.14
CA ASP A 248 11.83 9.93 -4.32
C ASP A 248 12.28 11.37 -4.63
N ILE A 249 11.83 11.91 -5.75
CA ILE A 249 12.05 13.30 -6.17
C ILE A 249 10.69 14.00 -6.18
N TYR A 250 10.40 14.76 -5.13
CA TYR A 250 9.27 15.67 -5.11
C TYR A 250 9.58 16.90 -5.97
N ILE A 251 8.69 17.21 -6.90
CA ILE A 251 8.72 18.39 -7.77
C ILE A 251 7.81 19.45 -7.14
N PRO A 252 8.35 20.49 -6.48
CA PRO A 252 7.52 21.57 -5.93
C PRO A 252 6.61 22.21 -6.97
N LYS A 253 5.42 22.67 -6.55
CA LYS A 253 4.42 23.32 -7.43
C LYS A 253 4.96 24.48 -8.26
N ASP A 254 5.90 25.24 -7.71
CA ASP A 254 6.47 26.42 -8.33
C ASP A 254 7.74 26.13 -9.15
N THR A 255 8.09 24.85 -9.32
CA THR A 255 9.19 24.41 -10.18
C THR A 255 8.91 24.80 -11.63
N PRO A 256 9.74 25.63 -12.26
CA PRO A 256 9.57 25.97 -13.67
C PRO A 256 9.64 24.72 -14.57
N PRO A 257 8.81 24.64 -15.62
CA PRO A 257 8.90 23.54 -16.58
C PRO A 257 10.24 23.56 -17.33
N GLY A 258 10.74 22.38 -17.69
CA GLY A 258 11.98 22.21 -18.44
C GLY A 258 12.81 21.02 -17.99
N GLU A 259 14.00 20.91 -18.57
CA GLU A 259 14.93 19.83 -18.27
C GLU A 259 15.76 20.13 -17.02
N TYR A 260 15.75 19.19 -16.08
CA TYR A 260 16.56 19.20 -14.86
C TYR A 260 17.59 18.08 -14.93
N THR A 261 18.86 18.39 -14.67
CA THR A 261 19.97 17.42 -14.77
C THR A 261 20.78 17.35 -13.48
N GLY A 262 21.25 16.15 -13.15
CA GLY A 262 22.10 15.89 -12.01
C GLY A 262 22.97 14.67 -12.20
N THR A 263 23.64 14.27 -11.12
CA THR A 263 24.51 13.10 -11.10
C THR A 263 24.35 12.40 -9.76
N ILE A 264 23.99 11.13 -9.78
CA ILE A 264 24.05 10.26 -8.61
C ILE A 264 25.51 9.82 -8.47
N THR A 265 26.12 10.09 -7.32
CA THR A 265 27.51 9.69 -7.05
C THR A 265 27.54 8.48 -6.14
N LEU A 266 28.36 7.51 -6.53
CA LEU A 266 28.63 6.30 -5.75
C LEU A 266 30.06 6.36 -5.24
N ASN A 267 30.22 6.25 -3.93
CA ASN A 267 31.52 6.20 -3.27
C ASN A 267 31.75 4.81 -2.68
N GLU A 268 32.92 4.23 -2.94
CA GLU A 268 33.38 3.02 -2.26
C GLU A 268 34.65 3.35 -1.48
N SER A 269 34.61 3.21 -0.16
CA SER A 269 35.77 3.48 0.72
C SER A 269 36.40 4.86 0.52
N GLY A 270 35.57 5.88 0.24
CA GLY A 270 35.97 7.28 0.06
C GLY A 270 36.52 7.63 -1.33
N GLN A 271 36.39 6.74 -2.32
CA GLN A 271 36.65 7.02 -3.72
C GLN A 271 35.35 6.97 -4.52
N VAL A 272 35.07 8.00 -5.32
CA VAL A 272 33.97 7.98 -6.30
C VAL A 272 34.28 6.91 -7.34
N THR A 273 33.41 5.92 -7.47
CA THR A 273 33.56 4.80 -8.40
C THR A 273 32.57 4.85 -9.55
N TRP A 274 31.40 5.43 -9.33
CA TRP A 274 30.41 5.68 -10.39
C TRP A 274 29.83 7.09 -10.30
N GLU A 275 29.55 7.66 -11.46
CA GLU A 275 28.82 8.92 -11.65
C GLU A 275 27.69 8.63 -12.63
N VAL A 276 26.46 8.49 -12.12
CA VAL A 276 25.28 8.11 -12.91
C VAL A 276 24.52 9.37 -13.30
N PRO A 277 24.49 9.76 -14.59
CA PRO A 277 23.71 10.90 -15.05
C PRO A 277 22.22 10.65 -14.87
N ILE A 278 21.51 11.70 -14.45
CA ILE A 278 20.05 11.70 -14.33
C ILE A 278 19.48 12.96 -14.98
N ARG A 279 18.44 12.76 -15.79
CA ARG A 279 17.61 13.79 -16.37
C ARG A 279 16.16 13.61 -15.93
N LEU A 280 15.54 14.72 -15.53
CA LEU A 280 14.12 14.83 -15.22
C LEU A 280 13.49 15.92 -16.10
N GLN A 281 12.52 15.55 -16.93
CA GLN A 281 11.68 16.51 -17.65
C GLN A 281 10.51 16.94 -16.75
N VAL A 282 10.44 18.24 -16.42
CA VAL A 282 9.30 18.83 -15.70
C VAL A 282 8.33 19.43 -16.73
N HIS A 283 7.09 18.95 -16.74
CA HIS A 283 6.03 19.39 -17.65
C HIS A 283 5.32 20.66 -17.16
N ASP A 284 4.71 21.42 -18.09
CA ASP A 284 4.06 22.71 -17.80
C ASP A 284 2.61 22.53 -17.30
N PHE A 285 2.43 21.65 -16.31
CA PHE A 285 1.18 21.51 -15.55
C PHE A 285 1.47 21.03 -14.13
N ILE A 286 0.45 21.12 -13.27
CA ILE A 286 0.57 20.86 -11.84
C ILE A 286 -0.53 19.89 -11.43
N LEU A 287 -0.18 18.85 -10.67
CA LEU A 287 -1.15 17.91 -10.11
C LEU A 287 -1.92 18.55 -8.95
N PRO A 288 -3.22 18.24 -8.77
CA PRO A 288 -4.02 18.81 -7.71
C PRO A 288 -3.49 18.39 -6.33
N ASP A 289 -3.65 19.28 -5.35
CA ASP A 289 -3.29 18.99 -3.95
C ASP A 289 -4.09 17.85 -3.33
N MET A 290 -5.30 17.71 -3.82
CA MET A 290 -6.26 16.79 -3.29
C MET A 290 -6.40 15.66 -4.32
N PRO A 291 -5.98 14.42 -4.00
CA PRO A 291 -5.95 13.34 -4.97
C PRO A 291 -7.33 13.06 -5.57
N ALA A 292 -7.38 12.82 -6.88
CA ALA A 292 -8.62 12.42 -7.56
C ALA A 292 -9.04 10.99 -7.18
N ALA A 293 -8.08 10.06 -7.07
CA ALA A 293 -8.30 8.74 -6.47
C ALA A 293 -8.21 8.84 -4.95
N ARG A 294 -9.36 8.79 -4.26
CA ARG A 294 -9.42 8.87 -2.80
C ARG A 294 -9.09 7.53 -2.17
N THR A 295 -8.42 7.59 -1.03
CA THR A 295 -8.07 6.40 -0.28
C THR A 295 -8.56 6.48 1.15
N MET A 296 -8.59 5.32 1.79
CA MET A 296 -8.79 5.15 3.21
C MET A 296 -7.84 4.05 3.67
N LEU A 297 -6.96 4.36 4.62
CA LEU A 297 -6.01 3.38 5.16
C LEU A 297 -6.16 3.31 6.66
N TYR A 298 -6.52 2.15 7.20
CA TYR A 298 -6.61 1.99 8.65
C TYR A 298 -5.23 1.85 9.28
N PHE A 299 -5.07 2.44 10.47
CA PHE A 299 -3.95 2.17 11.37
C PHE A 299 -4.49 1.78 12.76
N SER A 300 -3.78 0.88 13.43
CA SER A 300 -3.97 0.60 14.85
C SER A 300 -3.05 1.50 15.70
N GLY A 301 -3.67 2.42 16.46
CA GLY A 301 -2.96 3.26 17.42
C GLY A 301 -2.24 2.43 18.48
N GLU A 302 -2.86 1.36 18.97
CA GLU A 302 -2.26 0.45 19.96
C GLU A 302 -0.98 -0.19 19.42
N SER A 303 -1.02 -0.69 18.18
CA SER A 303 0.12 -1.38 17.56
C SER A 303 1.30 -0.43 17.36
N ILE A 304 1.04 0.81 16.94
CA ILE A 304 2.06 1.86 16.83
C ILE A 304 2.67 2.13 18.22
N ILE A 305 1.83 2.39 19.22
CA ILE A 305 2.32 2.78 20.55
C ILE A 305 3.11 1.65 21.22
N ASP A 306 2.64 0.42 21.12
CA ASP A 306 3.33 -0.75 21.64
C ASP A 306 4.72 -0.90 21.01
N ARG A 307 4.84 -0.80 19.68
CA ARG A 307 6.15 -0.90 19.02
C ARG A 307 7.10 0.22 19.42
N TYR A 308 6.64 1.47 19.49
CA TYR A 308 7.54 2.60 19.71
C TYR A 308 7.81 2.92 21.19
N LEU A 309 6.77 2.83 22.02
CA LEU A 309 6.82 3.27 23.42
C LEU A 309 6.86 2.08 24.40
N GLY A 310 6.42 0.90 23.96
CA GLY A 310 6.41 -0.33 24.74
C GLY A 310 5.02 -0.70 25.26
N SER A 311 4.82 -1.99 25.52
CA SER A 311 3.52 -2.58 25.88
C SER A 311 2.84 -1.97 27.10
N ASP A 312 3.62 -1.44 28.05
CA ASP A 312 3.11 -0.77 29.26
C ASP A 312 2.39 0.55 28.95
N PHE A 313 2.54 1.08 27.73
CA PHE A 313 2.03 2.38 27.31
C PHE A 313 0.98 2.31 26.21
N THR A 314 0.59 1.11 25.76
CA THR A 314 -0.34 0.84 24.64
C THR A 314 -1.60 1.70 24.67
N TYR A 315 -2.13 2.00 25.87
CA TYR A 315 -3.31 2.84 26.07
C TYR A 315 -2.95 4.04 26.95
N PRO A 316 -2.32 5.10 26.39
CA PRO A 316 -1.87 6.21 27.20
C PRO A 316 -3.05 7.07 27.67
N ASP A 317 -3.04 7.43 28.96
CA ASP A 317 -4.06 8.30 29.55
C ASP A 317 -3.99 9.73 28.95
N ARG A 318 -5.15 10.25 28.52
CA ARG A 318 -5.28 11.63 28.00
C ARG A 318 -4.66 12.66 28.94
N GLY A 319 -3.89 13.59 28.37
CA GLY A 319 -3.21 14.66 29.11
C GLY A 319 -1.90 14.27 29.79
N THR A 320 -1.43 13.02 29.62
CA THR A 320 -0.08 12.62 30.03
C THR A 320 0.95 12.97 28.95
N ALA A 321 2.24 12.97 29.32
CA ALA A 321 3.33 13.18 28.37
C ALA A 321 3.40 12.05 27.33
N THR A 322 3.13 10.81 27.73
CA THR A 322 3.08 9.65 26.83
C THR A 322 1.95 9.79 25.81
N TYR A 323 0.78 10.28 26.22
CA TYR A 323 -0.32 10.57 25.29
C TYR A 323 0.08 11.61 24.24
N GLN A 324 0.74 12.70 24.64
CA GLN A 324 1.24 13.67 23.67
C GLN A 324 2.29 13.07 22.73
N GLN A 325 3.21 12.26 23.25
CA GLN A 325 4.22 11.58 22.44
C GLN A 325 3.59 10.61 21.43
N ALA A 326 2.53 9.90 21.83
CA ALA A 326 1.76 9.04 20.94
C ALA A 326 1.04 9.85 19.86
N LEU A 327 0.44 11.00 20.18
CA LEU A 327 -0.15 11.90 19.19
C LEU A 327 0.89 12.40 18.18
N ASP A 328 2.04 12.88 18.64
CA ASP A 328 3.12 13.37 17.77
C ASP A 328 3.64 12.27 16.83
N LEU A 329 3.73 11.02 17.33
CA LEU A 329 4.12 9.86 16.54
C LEU A 329 3.06 9.50 15.48
N ILE A 330 1.78 9.48 15.85
CA ILE A 330 0.68 9.23 14.91
C ILE A 330 0.63 10.35 13.86
N ASP A 331 0.79 11.61 14.27
CA ASP A 331 0.88 12.75 13.34
C ASP A 331 2.00 12.57 12.31
N THR A 332 3.13 11.98 12.70
CA THR A 332 4.23 11.66 11.78
C THR A 332 3.82 10.57 10.77
N HIS A 333 2.99 9.60 11.17
CA HIS A 333 2.39 8.62 10.24
C HIS A 333 1.44 9.30 9.25
N PHE A 334 0.59 10.23 9.73
CA PHE A 334 -0.29 11.02 8.85
C PHE A 334 0.52 11.84 7.85
N GLN A 335 1.59 12.51 8.28
CA GLN A 335 2.45 13.28 7.38
C GLN A 335 3.11 12.38 6.32
N LEU A 336 3.61 11.20 6.69
CA LEU A 336 4.15 10.26 5.71
C LEU A 336 3.08 9.77 4.72
N ALA A 337 1.90 9.37 5.21
CA ALA A 337 0.78 8.93 4.37
C ALA A 337 0.31 10.04 3.41
N HIS A 338 0.24 11.28 3.89
CA HIS A 338 -0.19 12.43 3.10
C HIS A 338 0.78 12.73 1.94
N ARG A 339 2.10 12.58 2.16
CA ARG A 339 3.10 12.62 1.06
C ARG A 339 2.90 11.52 0.01
N HIS A 340 2.12 10.49 0.32
CA HIS A 340 1.73 9.43 -0.62
C HIS A 340 0.33 9.61 -1.21
N GLY A 341 -0.33 10.75 -0.96
CA GLY A 341 -1.72 10.98 -1.37
C GLY A 341 -2.71 10.08 -0.65
N ILE A 342 -2.33 9.53 0.51
CA ILE A 342 -3.13 8.56 1.26
C ILE A 342 -3.76 9.23 2.48
N SER A 343 -5.07 9.07 2.63
CA SER A 343 -5.77 9.46 3.85
C SER A 343 -5.91 8.28 4.79
N MET A 344 -5.64 8.51 6.08
CA MET A 344 -5.73 7.46 7.09
C MET A 344 -7.00 7.58 7.95
N ILE A 345 -7.40 6.47 8.55
CA ILE A 345 -8.45 6.35 9.56
C ILE A 345 -7.99 5.45 10.71
N GLY A 346 -8.69 5.49 11.83
CA GLY A 346 -8.32 4.77 13.04
C GLY A 346 -8.16 5.73 14.22
N ASP A 347 -7.94 5.20 15.41
CA ASP A 347 -7.90 6.01 16.62
C ASP A 347 -6.72 5.59 17.50
N ILE A 348 -6.30 6.51 18.38
CA ILE A 348 -5.17 6.27 19.28
C ILE A 348 -5.43 5.10 20.26
N ASN A 349 -6.67 4.96 20.73
CA ASN A 349 -7.11 3.97 21.72
C ASN A 349 -8.39 3.25 21.22
N GLY A 350 -8.43 2.89 19.94
CA GLY A 350 -9.56 2.22 19.30
C GLY A 350 -10.80 3.08 19.04
N TYR A 351 -11.06 4.10 19.86
CA TYR A 351 -12.15 5.07 19.68
C TYR A 351 -11.77 6.46 20.22
N THR A 352 -11.91 7.50 19.40
CA THR A 352 -11.81 8.91 19.84
C THR A 352 -13.22 9.48 20.03
N SER A 353 -13.53 9.99 21.22
CA SER A 353 -14.82 10.67 21.45
C SER A 353 -14.86 12.08 20.84
N VAL A 354 -16.06 12.62 20.64
CA VAL A 354 -16.24 14.02 20.17
C VAL A 354 -15.46 15.04 21.01
N GLU A 355 -15.35 14.83 22.32
CA GLU A 355 -14.62 15.71 23.25
C GLU A 355 -13.09 15.63 23.11
N GLU A 356 -12.58 14.62 22.40
CA GLU A 356 -11.15 14.35 22.18
C GLU A 356 -10.70 14.74 20.78
N MET A 357 -11.63 14.99 19.85
CA MET A 357 -11.33 15.35 18.46
C MET A 357 -10.43 16.59 18.32
N GLY A 358 -10.58 17.57 19.21
CA GLY A 358 -9.73 18.77 19.23
C GLY A 358 -8.26 18.46 19.51
N ASP A 359 -7.97 17.41 20.28
CA ASP A 359 -6.61 16.99 20.58
C ASP A 359 -6.05 16.11 19.46
N ALA A 360 -6.85 15.17 18.96
CA ALA A 360 -6.38 14.07 18.11
C ALA A 360 -6.54 14.32 16.61
N TRP A 361 -7.52 15.13 16.17
CA TRP A 361 -7.95 15.12 14.77
C TRP A 361 -8.12 16.50 14.13
N GLU A 362 -8.38 17.57 14.89
CA GLU A 362 -8.62 18.91 14.33
C GLU A 362 -7.49 19.39 13.40
N ALA A 363 -6.23 19.22 13.80
CA ALA A 363 -5.08 19.60 12.97
C ALA A 363 -4.94 18.72 11.70
N ARG A 364 -5.32 17.45 11.78
CA ARG A 364 -5.29 16.50 10.65
C ARG A 364 -6.38 16.85 9.63
N LEU A 365 -7.60 17.13 10.07
CA LEU A 365 -8.74 17.42 9.21
C LEU A 365 -8.72 18.84 8.63
N SER A 366 -8.21 19.82 9.39
CA SER A 366 -8.11 21.21 8.93
C SER A 366 -7.00 21.45 7.90
N GLY A 367 -5.99 20.58 7.86
CA GLY A 367 -4.77 20.79 7.08
C GLY A 367 -3.62 21.46 7.83
N GLU A 368 -3.83 21.88 9.10
CA GLU A 368 -2.78 22.49 9.91
C GLU A 368 -1.57 21.55 10.10
N LEU A 369 -1.79 20.24 10.23
CA LEU A 369 -0.71 19.26 10.36
C LEU A 369 0.19 19.22 9.11
N PHE A 370 -0.37 19.57 7.95
CA PHE A 370 0.28 19.45 6.65
C PHE A 370 0.83 20.78 6.17
N THR A 371 1.51 21.53 7.06
CA THR A 371 2.19 22.80 6.71
C THR A 371 3.69 22.79 7.02
N PRO A 372 4.48 23.69 6.38
CA PRO A 372 5.90 23.83 6.68
C PRO A 372 6.22 24.13 8.15
N GLU A 373 5.32 24.83 8.86
CA GLU A 373 5.47 25.12 10.29
C GLU A 373 5.39 23.85 11.15
N ARG A 374 4.69 22.82 10.67
CA ARG A 374 4.62 21.48 11.28
C ARG A 374 5.66 20.51 10.72
N GLY A 375 6.64 21.00 9.96
CA GLY A 375 7.67 20.17 9.33
C GLY A 375 7.19 19.41 8.09
N TYR A 376 6.02 19.76 7.55
CA TYR A 376 5.47 19.13 6.37
C TYR A 376 5.72 19.96 5.10
N ASP A 377 6.17 19.30 4.06
CA ASP A 377 6.20 19.80 2.68
C ASP A 377 5.97 18.60 1.75
N GLY A 378 5.41 18.82 0.57
CA GLY A 378 4.99 17.75 -0.32
C GLY A 378 3.63 17.96 -0.96
N ILE A 379 3.04 16.86 -1.43
CA ILE A 379 1.71 16.84 -2.04
C ILE A 379 0.66 17.28 -1.03
N GLY A 380 -0.20 18.24 -1.37
CA GLY A 380 -1.34 18.58 -0.50
C GLY A 380 -0.99 19.45 0.72
N VAL A 381 0.06 20.28 0.62
CA VAL A 381 0.35 21.30 1.67
C VAL A 381 -0.89 22.14 1.96
N GLY A 382 -1.29 22.17 3.24
CA GLY A 382 -2.45 22.89 3.75
C GLY A 382 -3.81 22.21 3.49
N VAL A 383 -3.83 21.06 2.81
CA VAL A 383 -5.04 20.24 2.61
C VAL A 383 -5.07 19.16 3.68
N GLY A 384 -6.20 19.03 4.37
CA GLY A 384 -6.41 18.06 5.45
C GLY A 384 -6.64 16.62 4.98
N ASN A 385 -6.73 15.73 5.96
CA ASN A 385 -7.11 14.34 5.78
C ASN A 385 -8.60 14.30 5.40
N GLY A 386 -8.92 13.92 4.17
CA GLY A 386 -10.27 14.04 3.60
C GLY A 386 -11.25 12.95 4.02
N VAL A 387 -11.01 12.25 5.13
CA VAL A 387 -11.92 11.23 5.67
C VAL A 387 -11.79 11.10 7.19
N TYR A 388 -12.88 10.74 7.87
CA TYR A 388 -12.87 10.30 9.25
C TYR A 388 -13.88 9.16 9.48
N SER A 389 -13.43 8.10 10.15
CA SER A 389 -14.26 6.93 10.48
C SER A 389 -14.58 6.94 11.97
N ILE A 390 -15.84 7.17 12.32
CA ILE A 390 -16.31 7.12 13.70
C ILE A 390 -16.49 5.65 14.08
N GLY A 391 -15.76 5.20 15.10
CA GLY A 391 -15.92 3.87 15.67
C GLY A 391 -15.54 2.75 14.70
N THR A 392 -14.42 2.90 13.99
CA THR A 392 -13.92 1.90 13.04
C THR A 392 -13.95 0.49 13.65
N TYR A 393 -14.40 -0.50 12.88
CA TYR A 393 -14.62 -1.87 13.37
C TYR A 393 -15.55 -1.95 14.59
N GLU A 394 -16.64 -1.17 14.56
CA GLU A 394 -17.71 -1.21 15.56
C GLU A 394 -17.24 -0.80 16.97
N SER A 395 -16.13 -0.07 17.06
CA SER A 395 -15.49 0.30 18.35
C SER A 395 -16.25 1.37 19.14
N TRP A 396 -17.34 1.91 18.57
CA TRP A 396 -18.16 2.93 19.21
C TRP A 396 -18.95 2.36 20.40
N PRO A 397 -18.81 2.94 21.62
CA PRO A 397 -19.24 2.29 22.87
C PRO A 397 -20.76 2.32 23.13
N TRP A 398 -21.55 2.81 22.17
CA TRP A 398 -22.99 3.02 22.28
C TRP A 398 -23.79 2.16 21.29
N SER A 399 -23.19 1.08 20.76
CA SER A 399 -23.79 0.12 19.81
C SER A 399 -24.92 -0.73 20.34
N GLU A 400 -24.94 -0.99 21.64
CA GLU A 400 -26.07 -1.66 22.30
C GLU A 400 -27.22 -0.69 22.66
N GLY A 401 -27.14 0.57 22.20
CA GLY A 401 -28.08 1.64 22.51
C GLY A 401 -29.44 1.52 21.80
N SER A 402 -30.40 2.33 22.24
CA SER A 402 -31.68 2.52 21.55
C SER A 402 -31.54 3.45 20.34
N ARG A 403 -32.59 3.52 19.51
CA ARG A 403 -32.65 4.51 18.42
C ARG A 403 -32.48 5.94 18.92
N GLU A 404 -33.05 6.28 20.06
CA GLU A 404 -32.88 7.62 20.65
C GLU A 404 -31.43 7.87 21.08
N ASP A 405 -30.68 6.84 21.47
CA ASP A 405 -29.24 6.95 21.75
C ASP A 405 -28.44 7.14 20.45
N MET A 406 -28.76 6.40 19.39
CA MET A 406 -28.18 6.59 18.04
C MET A 406 -28.37 8.04 17.57
N TRP A 407 -29.59 8.58 17.68
CA TRP A 407 -29.87 9.97 17.31
C TRP A 407 -29.06 10.97 18.14
N THR A 408 -29.00 10.77 19.45
CA THR A 408 -28.25 11.67 20.34
C THR A 408 -26.76 11.70 19.99
N ASN A 409 -26.15 10.54 19.68
CA ASN A 409 -24.73 10.46 19.36
C ASN A 409 -24.43 10.97 17.94
N THR A 410 -25.26 10.62 16.95
CA THR A 410 -25.08 11.11 15.58
C THR A 410 -25.31 12.62 15.47
N ASP A 411 -26.26 13.19 16.21
CA ASP A 411 -26.43 14.64 16.33
C ASP A 411 -25.15 15.30 16.89
N ALA A 412 -24.58 14.75 17.96
CA ALA A 412 -23.37 15.29 18.58
C ALA A 412 -22.15 15.27 17.64
N TRP A 413 -22.01 14.22 16.83
CA TRP A 413 -20.96 14.12 15.82
C TRP A 413 -21.14 15.16 14.72
N VAL A 414 -22.33 15.26 14.12
CA VAL A 414 -22.59 16.26 13.07
C VAL A 414 -22.45 17.68 13.62
N GLU A 415 -22.98 17.98 14.80
CA GLU A 415 -22.83 19.31 15.42
C GLU A 415 -21.37 19.69 15.64
N TRP A 416 -20.50 18.72 15.98
CA TRP A 416 -19.07 18.98 16.08
C TRP A 416 -18.48 19.36 14.72
N PHE A 417 -18.71 18.55 13.68
CA PHE A 417 -18.21 18.83 12.32
C PHE A 417 -18.74 20.17 11.77
N ASP A 418 -20.04 20.45 11.94
CA ASP A 418 -20.68 21.72 11.54
C ASP A 418 -20.14 22.93 12.30
N SER A 419 -19.63 22.72 13.52
CA SER A 419 -18.99 23.78 14.30
C SER A 419 -17.56 24.09 13.84
N GLN A 420 -16.95 23.18 13.06
CA GLN A 420 -15.63 23.39 12.47
C GLN A 420 -15.74 24.22 11.19
N SER A 421 -14.63 24.82 10.78
CA SER A 421 -14.52 25.57 9.51
C SER A 421 -13.45 24.95 8.63
N PHE A 422 -13.57 23.64 8.36
CA PHE A 422 -12.63 22.92 7.50
C PHE A 422 -12.83 23.33 6.03
N GLU A 423 -11.74 23.73 5.37
CA GLU A 423 -11.73 24.02 3.92
C GLU A 423 -11.60 22.74 3.08
N THR A 424 -11.06 21.68 3.69
CA THR A 424 -10.88 20.38 3.04
C THR A 424 -12.22 19.63 3.01
N PRO A 425 -12.66 19.16 1.83
CA PRO A 425 -13.77 18.21 1.74
C PRO A 425 -13.46 16.93 2.52
N THR A 426 -14.28 16.64 3.53
CA THR A 426 -14.08 15.48 4.42
C THR A 426 -15.33 14.64 4.44
N ASP A 427 -15.23 13.38 4.02
CA ASP A 427 -16.27 12.39 4.27
C ASP A 427 -16.12 11.89 5.71
N TYR A 428 -17.18 11.98 6.51
CA TYR A 428 -17.20 11.41 7.85
C TYR A 428 -18.42 10.52 8.01
N PHE A 429 -18.21 9.34 8.59
CA PHE A 429 -19.22 8.30 8.64
C PHE A 429 -19.13 7.50 9.94
N LEU A 430 -20.23 6.84 10.30
CA LEU A 430 -20.27 5.82 11.36
C LEU A 430 -20.04 4.44 10.77
N TYR A 431 -19.00 3.74 11.24
CA TYR A 431 -18.71 2.36 10.85
C TYR A 431 -19.67 1.41 11.59
N LEU A 432 -20.75 1.02 10.92
CA LEU A 432 -21.84 0.28 11.53
C LEU A 432 -21.50 -1.19 11.77
N LEU A 433 -21.03 -1.89 10.73
CA LEU A 433 -20.76 -3.32 10.79
C LEU A 433 -19.63 -3.70 9.81
N ASP A 434 -18.83 -4.68 10.22
CA ASP A 434 -17.76 -5.26 9.41
C ASP A 434 -18.13 -6.63 8.83
N GLU A 435 -17.91 -6.81 7.52
CA GLU A 435 -18.06 -8.04 6.73
C GLU A 435 -19.34 -8.82 7.07
N THR A 436 -20.46 -8.11 7.19
CA THR A 436 -21.65 -8.62 7.88
C THR A 436 -22.58 -9.44 7.01
N ASP A 437 -23.21 -10.47 7.61
CA ASP A 437 -24.38 -11.17 7.09
C ASP A 437 -25.69 -10.78 7.81
N ASP A 438 -25.63 -9.88 8.81
CA ASP A 438 -26.80 -9.34 9.52
C ASP A 438 -27.36 -8.09 8.83
N TYR A 439 -27.87 -8.30 7.62
CA TYR A 439 -28.46 -7.22 6.82
C TYR A 439 -29.68 -6.58 7.50
N GLN A 440 -30.37 -7.30 8.38
CA GLN A 440 -31.50 -6.76 9.10
C GLN A 440 -31.04 -5.71 10.12
N GLN A 441 -30.01 -6.03 10.91
CA GLN A 441 -29.44 -5.08 11.87
C GLN A 441 -28.82 -3.89 11.15
N LEU A 442 -28.08 -4.14 10.07
CA LEU A 442 -27.46 -3.09 9.26
C LEU A 442 -28.51 -2.11 8.70
N GLN A 443 -29.55 -2.63 8.07
CA GLN A 443 -30.64 -1.81 7.53
C GLN A 443 -31.37 -1.06 8.66
N GLU A 444 -31.59 -1.69 9.82
CA GLU A 444 -32.22 -1.02 10.96
C GLU A 444 -31.41 0.17 11.44
N TRP A 445 -30.10 0.00 11.68
CA TRP A 445 -29.23 1.10 12.11
C TRP A 445 -29.07 2.19 11.06
N ALA A 446 -28.90 1.84 9.79
CA ALA A 446 -28.86 2.81 8.70
C ALA A 446 -30.18 3.61 8.62
N THR A 447 -31.33 2.94 8.75
CA THR A 447 -32.65 3.61 8.80
C THR A 447 -32.75 4.54 10.00
N TRP A 448 -32.21 4.15 11.17
CA TRP A 448 -32.23 5.03 12.34
C TRP A 448 -31.47 6.32 12.07
N ILE A 449 -30.30 6.27 11.42
CA ILE A 449 -29.55 7.48 11.07
C ILE A 449 -30.34 8.31 10.05
N GLU A 450 -30.83 7.70 8.97
CA GLU A 450 -31.63 8.34 7.93
C GLU A 450 -32.89 9.06 8.50
N ASP A 451 -33.59 8.41 9.44
CA ASP A 451 -34.80 8.94 10.09
C ASP A 451 -34.52 9.95 11.22
N ASN A 452 -33.26 10.26 11.53
CA ASN A 452 -32.91 11.18 12.61
C ASN A 452 -33.53 12.58 12.35
N PRO A 453 -34.43 13.09 13.22
CA PRO A 453 -35.06 14.39 13.01
C PRO A 453 -34.11 15.59 13.25
N GLY A 454 -32.93 15.33 13.81
CA GLY A 454 -31.86 16.28 14.08
C GLY A 454 -30.80 16.35 12.97
N PRO A 455 -29.70 17.08 13.20
CA PRO A 455 -28.60 17.21 12.25
C PRO A 455 -27.91 15.87 11.93
N GLY A 456 -27.99 14.88 12.83
CA GLY A 456 -27.41 13.55 12.66
C GLY A 456 -27.89 12.77 11.45
N SER A 457 -29.00 13.17 10.81
CA SER A 457 -29.47 12.59 9.53
C SER A 457 -28.52 12.83 8.36
N SER A 458 -27.56 13.75 8.49
CA SER A 458 -26.51 13.97 7.50
C SER A 458 -25.25 13.13 7.71
N LEU A 459 -25.15 12.38 8.81
CA LEU A 459 -24.03 11.50 9.05
C LEU A 459 -24.11 10.28 8.13
N LEU A 460 -23.06 10.02 7.37
CA LEU A 460 -23.01 8.87 6.48
C LEU A 460 -22.95 7.56 7.29
N SER A 461 -23.75 6.57 6.90
CA SER A 461 -23.68 5.20 7.40
C SER A 461 -22.76 4.34 6.54
N PHE A 462 -21.82 3.60 7.16
CA PHE A 462 -20.82 2.79 6.48
C PHE A 462 -20.87 1.34 6.93
N ALA A 463 -20.69 0.39 6.00
CA ALA A 463 -20.43 -1.01 6.34
C ALA A 463 -19.71 -1.73 5.19
N THR A 464 -18.98 -2.80 5.52
CA THR A 464 -18.35 -3.68 4.54
C THR A 464 -19.25 -4.88 4.23
N LEU A 465 -19.62 -5.03 2.95
CA LEU A 465 -20.43 -6.12 2.40
C LEU A 465 -20.45 -6.06 0.87
N ASP A 466 -20.81 -7.18 0.22
CA ASP A 466 -20.96 -7.28 -1.24
C ASP A 466 -21.93 -6.23 -1.82
N MET A 467 -21.51 -5.51 -2.88
CA MET A 467 -22.24 -4.37 -3.44
C MET A 467 -23.66 -4.74 -3.95
N PRO A 468 -23.87 -5.78 -4.79
CA PRO A 468 -25.20 -6.25 -5.14
C PRO A 468 -26.10 -6.55 -3.92
N THR A 469 -25.50 -7.17 -2.89
CA THR A 469 -26.21 -7.47 -1.64
C THR A 469 -26.61 -6.19 -0.91
N ALA A 470 -25.71 -5.22 -0.77
CA ALA A 470 -25.98 -3.94 -0.12
C ALA A 470 -27.14 -3.19 -0.78
N VAL A 471 -27.12 -3.06 -2.11
CA VAL A 471 -28.17 -2.37 -2.88
C VAL A 471 -29.53 -3.04 -2.67
N SER A 472 -29.57 -4.37 -2.54
CA SER A 472 -30.83 -5.12 -2.43
C SER A 472 -31.37 -5.25 -1.01
N GLN A 473 -30.51 -5.40 0.00
CA GLN A 473 -30.89 -5.71 1.38
C GLN A 473 -30.83 -4.49 2.31
N THR A 474 -29.96 -3.52 2.02
CA THR A 474 -29.69 -2.39 2.91
C THR A 474 -29.80 -1.04 2.19
N PRO A 475 -30.95 -0.70 1.58
CA PRO A 475 -31.12 0.52 0.79
C PRO A 475 -30.88 1.83 1.55
N SER A 476 -30.98 1.82 2.89
CA SER A 476 -30.69 3.01 3.71
C SER A 476 -29.19 3.22 3.94
N LEU A 477 -28.33 2.22 3.71
CA LEU A 477 -26.87 2.35 3.89
C LEU A 477 -26.28 3.37 2.91
N ASP A 478 -25.48 4.32 3.38
CA ASP A 478 -24.95 5.42 2.56
C ASP A 478 -23.67 5.07 1.82
N VAL A 479 -22.79 4.32 2.49
CA VAL A 479 -21.46 3.96 1.99
C VAL A 479 -21.30 2.43 2.03
N PRO A 480 -21.93 1.69 1.11
CA PRO A 480 -21.58 0.30 0.88
C PRO A 480 -20.11 0.20 0.44
N THR A 481 -19.33 -0.57 1.20
CA THR A 481 -17.92 -0.79 0.93
C THR A 481 -17.68 -2.26 0.58
N SER A 482 -17.57 -2.55 -0.71
CA SER A 482 -17.52 -3.94 -1.17
C SER A 482 -16.09 -4.44 -1.30
N TRP A 483 -15.88 -5.72 -0.97
CA TRP A 483 -14.64 -6.40 -1.32
C TRP A 483 -14.52 -6.33 -2.84
N MET A 484 -13.33 -5.96 -3.32
CA MET A 484 -13.08 -5.92 -4.75
C MET A 484 -13.13 -7.36 -5.32
N SER A 485 -13.91 -7.62 -6.36
CA SER A 485 -14.14 -9.02 -6.75
C SER A 485 -14.35 -9.20 -8.25
N VAL A 486 -14.06 -10.42 -8.71
CA VAL A 486 -14.73 -10.97 -9.89
C VAL A 486 -16.20 -11.21 -9.56
N GLY A 487 -17.05 -11.28 -10.58
CA GLY A 487 -18.47 -11.48 -10.34
C GLY A 487 -19.29 -11.43 -11.61
N LEU A 488 -20.60 -11.60 -11.44
CA LEU A 488 -21.56 -11.52 -12.55
C LEU A 488 -21.72 -10.07 -12.99
N THR A 489 -21.20 -9.72 -14.16
CA THR A 489 -21.31 -8.37 -14.73
C THR A 489 -22.76 -7.86 -14.76
N ASP A 490 -23.72 -8.74 -15.05
CA ASP A 490 -25.16 -8.42 -15.12
C ASP A 490 -25.80 -8.13 -13.74
N GLU A 491 -25.10 -8.38 -12.63
CA GLU A 491 -25.54 -8.06 -11.26
C GLU A 491 -24.76 -6.86 -10.71
N TRP A 492 -23.45 -6.87 -10.89
CA TRP A 492 -22.55 -5.83 -10.37
C TRP A 492 -22.70 -4.49 -11.08
N ARG A 493 -22.81 -4.49 -12.43
CA ARG A 493 -22.95 -3.23 -13.17
C ARG A 493 -24.23 -2.49 -12.79
N PRO A 494 -25.42 -3.11 -12.76
CA PRO A 494 -26.62 -2.41 -12.31
C PRO A 494 -26.59 -1.95 -10.84
N ALA A 495 -25.87 -2.67 -9.97
CA ALA A 495 -25.69 -2.26 -8.57
C ALA A 495 -24.86 -0.97 -8.48
N LEU A 496 -23.72 -0.92 -9.16
CA LEU A 496 -22.89 0.29 -9.27
C LEU A 496 -23.70 1.45 -9.89
N ASP A 497 -24.35 1.22 -11.04
CA ASP A 497 -25.17 2.24 -11.71
C ASP A 497 -26.24 2.81 -10.75
N SER A 498 -26.82 1.98 -9.88
CA SER A 498 -27.83 2.42 -8.91
C SER A 498 -27.25 3.33 -7.82
N LEU A 499 -26.00 3.10 -7.41
CA LEU A 499 -25.31 3.92 -6.42
C LEU A 499 -24.82 5.24 -7.04
N GLU A 500 -24.18 5.20 -8.21
CA GLU A 500 -23.71 6.39 -8.94
C GLU A 500 -24.85 7.37 -9.28
N ASN A 501 -26.05 6.86 -9.58
CA ASN A 501 -27.21 7.69 -9.88
C ASN A 501 -27.88 8.29 -8.62
N ASN A 502 -27.38 7.99 -7.42
CA ASN A 502 -27.87 8.55 -6.16
C ASN A 502 -26.80 9.45 -5.50
N PRO A 503 -26.94 10.80 -5.54
CA PRO A 503 -25.94 11.72 -5.01
C PRO A 503 -25.75 11.63 -3.49
N ASP A 504 -26.70 11.01 -2.78
CA ASP A 504 -26.64 10.82 -1.33
C ASP A 504 -25.84 9.55 -0.95
N LYS A 505 -25.43 8.73 -1.92
CA LYS A 505 -24.64 7.51 -1.71
C LYS A 505 -23.18 7.72 -2.13
N ARG A 506 -22.32 6.84 -1.62
CA ARG A 506 -20.93 6.68 -2.06
C ARG A 506 -20.67 5.21 -2.36
N THR A 507 -19.78 4.93 -3.31
CA THR A 507 -19.37 3.57 -3.63
C THR A 507 -17.90 3.40 -3.29
N TYR A 508 -17.62 2.61 -2.26
CA TYR A 508 -16.25 2.30 -1.88
C TYR A 508 -15.94 0.84 -2.23
N LEU A 509 -14.68 0.58 -2.56
CA LEU A 509 -14.15 -0.77 -2.68
C LEU A 509 -12.99 -0.94 -1.71
N TYR A 510 -12.73 -2.18 -1.29
CA TYR A 510 -11.61 -2.44 -0.39
C TYR A 510 -10.77 -3.64 -0.78
N ASN A 511 -9.52 -3.61 -0.31
CA ASN A 511 -8.47 -4.60 -0.52
C ASN A 511 -8.13 -4.81 -2.00
N SER A 512 -7.62 -5.99 -2.36
CA SER A 512 -6.95 -6.19 -3.64
C SER A 512 -6.79 -7.68 -3.92
N ASN A 513 -7.00 -8.13 -5.16
CA ASN A 513 -6.75 -9.52 -5.55
C ASN A 513 -6.47 -9.61 -7.05
N ARG A 514 -5.73 -10.64 -7.45
CA ARG A 514 -5.66 -11.08 -8.84
C ARG A 514 -6.74 -12.14 -9.11
N PRO A 515 -7.38 -12.15 -10.30
CA PRO A 515 -7.11 -11.29 -11.45
C PRO A 515 -7.99 -10.02 -11.49
N ALA A 516 -8.84 -9.78 -10.49
CA ALA A 516 -9.82 -8.70 -10.55
C ALA A 516 -9.14 -7.31 -10.55
N THR A 517 -8.04 -7.14 -9.84
CA THR A 517 -7.09 -6.01 -9.94
C THR A 517 -5.65 -6.52 -9.77
N GLY A 518 -4.71 -5.66 -9.36
CA GLY A 518 -3.43 -6.09 -8.81
C GLY A 518 -3.50 -6.22 -7.28
N SER A 519 -2.50 -6.83 -6.64
CA SER A 519 -2.51 -7.12 -5.20
C SER A 519 -1.49 -6.31 -4.38
N PHE A 520 -1.72 -6.22 -3.06
CA PHE A 520 -0.76 -5.71 -2.07
C PHE A 520 0.27 -6.76 -1.61
N ALA A 521 0.36 -7.94 -2.25
CA ALA A 521 1.35 -8.95 -1.89
C ALA A 521 2.78 -8.42 -2.08
N THR A 522 3.67 -8.73 -1.15
CA THR A 522 5.09 -8.36 -1.22
C THR A 522 5.73 -8.83 -2.52
N GLU A 523 5.42 -10.06 -2.93
CA GLU A 523 5.93 -10.74 -4.12
C GLU A 523 5.18 -10.42 -5.42
N ASP A 524 4.15 -9.57 -5.38
CA ASP A 524 3.53 -9.06 -6.61
C ASP A 524 4.41 -8.01 -7.31
N GLU A 525 4.20 -7.80 -8.60
CA GLU A 525 4.89 -6.81 -9.42
C GLU A 525 4.61 -5.38 -8.92
N GLY A 526 5.57 -4.47 -9.08
CA GLY A 526 5.41 -3.08 -8.64
C GLY A 526 4.25 -2.37 -9.35
N VAL A 527 3.95 -2.74 -10.60
CA VAL A 527 2.81 -2.22 -11.37
C VAL A 527 1.44 -2.65 -10.83
N ALA A 528 1.35 -3.72 -10.04
CA ALA A 528 0.08 -4.25 -9.55
C ALA A 528 -0.71 -3.20 -8.73
N LEU A 529 -0.02 -2.37 -7.95
CA LEU A 529 -0.64 -1.33 -7.15
C LEU A 529 -1.02 -0.06 -7.94
N ARG A 530 -0.57 0.06 -9.19
CA ARG A 530 -1.09 1.08 -10.12
C ARG A 530 -2.47 0.68 -10.66
N VAL A 531 -2.72 -0.61 -10.85
CA VAL A 531 -4.00 -1.13 -11.35
C VAL A 531 -5.17 -0.68 -10.47
N ILE A 532 -4.97 -0.57 -9.15
CA ILE A 532 -6.01 -0.21 -8.19
C ILE A 532 -6.55 1.22 -8.44
N PRO A 533 -5.76 2.30 -8.43
CA PRO A 533 -6.26 3.62 -8.78
C PRO A 533 -6.78 3.76 -10.21
N TRP A 534 -6.17 3.09 -11.19
CA TRP A 534 -6.72 3.08 -12.56
C TRP A 534 -8.10 2.43 -12.61
N THR A 535 -8.33 1.38 -11.81
CA THR A 535 -9.64 0.76 -11.63
C THR A 535 -10.61 1.73 -10.97
N GLN A 536 -10.20 2.47 -9.93
CA GLN A 536 -11.04 3.51 -9.33
C GLN A 536 -11.51 4.53 -10.38
N TYR A 537 -10.60 5.02 -11.21
CA TYR A 537 -10.93 5.97 -12.27
C TYR A 537 -11.88 5.37 -13.31
N LYS A 538 -11.66 4.12 -13.74
CA LYS A 538 -12.48 3.45 -14.76
C LYS A 538 -13.94 3.28 -14.35
N PHE A 539 -14.20 3.08 -13.06
CA PHE A 539 -15.53 2.80 -12.51
C PHE A 539 -16.06 3.89 -11.59
N ASP A 540 -15.47 5.09 -11.62
CA ASP A 540 -15.87 6.22 -10.77
C ASP A 540 -16.06 5.84 -9.28
N ILE A 541 -15.15 5.00 -8.76
CA ILE A 541 -15.20 4.54 -7.37
C ILE A 541 -14.76 5.69 -6.48
N ASP A 542 -15.64 6.12 -5.57
CA ASP A 542 -15.42 7.29 -4.72
C ASP A 542 -14.19 7.16 -3.83
N ARG A 543 -13.90 5.95 -3.33
CA ARG A 543 -12.76 5.70 -2.43
C ARG A 543 -12.33 4.23 -2.40
N TRP A 544 -11.02 4.02 -2.26
CA TRP A 544 -10.46 2.70 -2.02
C TRP A 544 -9.93 2.53 -0.59
N PHE A 545 -10.44 1.52 0.10
CA PHE A 545 -10.09 1.18 1.47
C PHE A 545 -9.05 0.04 1.52
N TYR A 546 -8.06 0.16 2.39
CA TYR A 546 -7.18 -0.94 2.76
C TYR A 546 -7.23 -1.14 4.27
N TRP A 547 -7.46 -2.39 4.67
CA TRP A 547 -8.03 -2.75 5.97
C TRP A 547 -7.12 -2.49 7.17
N GLU A 548 -5.79 -2.45 6.98
CA GLU A 548 -4.82 -2.22 8.05
C GLU A 548 -3.44 -1.85 7.47
N SER A 549 -2.62 -1.12 8.22
CA SER A 549 -1.28 -0.68 7.79
C SER A 549 -0.18 -0.85 8.84
N THR A 550 -0.57 -1.09 10.09
CA THR A 550 0.33 -1.27 11.23
C THR A 550 0.01 -2.57 11.98
N TYR A 551 -0.35 -3.63 11.26
CA TYR A 551 -0.65 -4.97 11.77
C TYR A 551 0.61 -5.66 12.33
N TYR A 552 1.13 -5.13 13.43
CA TYR A 552 2.38 -5.61 14.00
C TYR A 552 2.19 -6.83 14.92
N SER A 553 0.99 -7.38 15.00
CA SER A 553 0.69 -8.60 15.73
C SER A 553 -0.32 -9.40 14.95
N ASN A 554 0.01 -10.66 14.64
CA ASN A 554 -0.85 -11.59 13.92
C ASN A 554 -1.85 -12.28 14.85
N PHE A 555 -2.61 -11.45 15.56
CA PHE A 555 -3.56 -11.90 16.57
C PHE A 555 -4.77 -12.64 15.96
N GLN A 556 -5.05 -12.47 14.67
CA GLN A 556 -6.15 -13.20 14.01
C GLN A 556 -5.83 -14.67 13.82
N CYS A 557 -4.56 -15.05 13.61
CA CYS A 557 -4.17 -16.45 13.62
C CYS A 557 -3.88 -16.95 15.05
N TYR A 558 -3.06 -16.23 15.82
CA TYR A 558 -2.47 -16.75 17.06
C TYR A 558 -3.18 -16.29 18.34
N GLY A 559 -4.16 -15.40 18.24
CA GLY A 559 -4.81 -14.75 19.38
C GLY A 559 -3.97 -13.61 19.99
N GLU A 560 -4.50 -12.97 21.03
CA GLU A 560 -3.83 -11.88 21.75
C GLU A 560 -2.76 -12.40 22.72
N VAL A 561 -1.74 -13.06 22.19
CA VAL A 561 -0.62 -13.63 22.94
C VAL A 561 0.71 -13.02 22.48
N GLU A 562 1.76 -13.16 23.30
CA GLU A 562 3.07 -12.58 23.01
C GLU A 562 3.67 -13.13 21.70
N GLU A 563 3.36 -14.37 21.38
CA GLU A 563 3.84 -15.07 20.19
C GLU A 563 3.16 -14.62 18.89
N ALA A 564 2.06 -13.85 18.97
CA ALA A 564 1.44 -13.24 17.79
C ALA A 564 2.28 -12.07 17.24
N PHE A 565 3.13 -11.46 18.07
CA PHE A 565 4.05 -10.41 17.62
C PHE A 565 5.19 -11.03 16.82
N PHE A 566 5.48 -10.45 15.66
CA PHE A 566 6.53 -10.91 14.76
C PHE A 566 7.54 -9.80 14.44
N ASN A 567 8.73 -10.19 13.97
CA ASN A 567 9.74 -9.23 13.56
C ASN A 567 9.45 -8.73 12.14
N VAL A 568 8.85 -7.55 12.04
CA VAL A 568 8.47 -6.88 10.78
C VAL A 568 9.66 -6.68 9.83
N PHE A 569 10.89 -6.66 10.33
CA PHE A 569 12.10 -6.47 9.53
C PHE A 569 12.72 -7.77 8.99
N GLN A 570 12.17 -8.92 9.37
CA GLN A 570 12.72 -10.24 9.03
C GLN A 570 11.67 -11.21 8.47
N GLN A 571 10.37 -10.95 8.66
CA GLN A 571 9.31 -11.86 8.27
C GLN A 571 8.44 -11.25 7.15
N ALA A 572 8.35 -11.95 6.01
CA ALA A 572 7.47 -11.55 4.90
C ALA A 572 6.00 -11.88 5.19
N GLN A 573 5.70 -13.06 5.72
CA GLN A 573 4.33 -13.44 6.09
C GLN A 573 3.88 -12.68 7.34
N THR A 574 2.89 -11.82 7.21
CA THR A 574 2.44 -10.93 8.30
C THR A 574 1.03 -11.24 8.76
N PHE A 575 0.24 -11.92 7.94
CA PHE A 575 -1.15 -12.25 8.22
C PHE A 575 -1.46 -13.72 7.91
N GLY A 576 -2.34 -14.30 8.73
CA GLY A 576 -2.79 -15.68 8.60
C GLY A 576 -1.87 -16.71 9.25
N CYS A 577 -2.16 -17.99 9.05
CA CYS A 577 -1.45 -19.07 9.72
C CYS A 577 -0.35 -19.68 8.83
N ALA A 578 0.74 -20.10 9.48
CA ALA A 578 1.90 -20.76 8.86
C ALA A 578 2.17 -22.12 9.52
N ASP A 579 1.11 -22.93 9.69
CA ASP A 579 1.12 -24.22 10.37
C ASP A 579 1.11 -25.43 9.41
N GLU A 580 1.08 -25.17 8.09
CA GLU A 580 1.11 -26.19 7.05
C GLU A 580 2.29 -25.99 6.09
N ILE A 581 2.69 -27.09 5.43
CA ILE A 581 3.62 -27.06 4.28
C ILE A 581 2.90 -27.72 3.12
N SER A 582 2.67 -26.96 2.05
CA SER A 582 2.12 -27.47 0.80
C SER A 582 3.24 -27.79 -0.19
N ASP A 583 3.14 -28.95 -0.82
CA ASP A 583 4.06 -29.38 -1.89
C ASP A 583 4.17 -28.34 -3.01
N SER A 584 3.14 -27.50 -3.22
CA SER A 584 3.08 -26.53 -4.31
C SER A 584 3.18 -25.06 -3.89
N LEU A 585 2.91 -24.74 -2.62
CA LEU A 585 2.85 -23.35 -2.14
C LEU A 585 4.01 -22.99 -1.21
N GLY A 586 4.74 -23.98 -0.65
CA GLY A 586 5.70 -23.72 0.41
C GLY A 586 5.04 -23.71 1.78
N GLU A 587 5.53 -22.88 2.70
CA GLU A 587 4.82 -22.58 3.97
C GLU A 587 3.44 -22.00 3.68
N THR A 588 2.42 -22.49 4.39
CA THR A 588 1.04 -22.08 4.16
C THR A 588 0.16 -22.35 5.38
N GLY A 589 -1.13 -22.05 5.26
CA GLY A 589 -2.16 -22.18 6.29
C GLY A 589 -3.34 -21.28 5.94
N TRP A 590 -4.22 -21.04 6.90
CA TRP A 590 -5.36 -20.13 6.70
C TRP A 590 -4.89 -18.71 6.34
N ASN A 591 -5.27 -18.21 5.15
CA ASN A 591 -4.92 -16.87 4.66
C ASN A 591 -3.43 -16.53 4.80
N TYR A 592 -2.52 -17.43 4.39
CA TYR A 592 -1.09 -17.12 4.41
C TYR A 592 -0.80 -15.95 3.44
N LEU A 593 -0.48 -14.77 3.97
CA LEU A 593 -0.27 -13.57 3.16
C LEU A 593 1.04 -12.87 3.52
N ASN A 594 1.85 -12.60 2.50
CA ASN A 594 3.09 -11.85 2.64
C ASN A 594 2.81 -10.34 2.57
N GLY A 595 3.14 -9.64 3.66
CA GLY A 595 3.05 -8.18 3.80
C GLY A 595 1.68 -7.62 4.14
N ASP A 596 0.61 -8.42 4.12
CA ASP A 596 -0.74 -7.94 4.41
C ASP A 596 -0.86 -7.28 5.79
N GLY A 597 -1.59 -6.17 5.86
CA GLY A 597 -1.75 -5.37 7.08
C GLY A 597 -0.51 -4.57 7.51
N VAL A 598 0.65 -4.72 6.87
CA VAL A 598 1.87 -3.97 7.21
C VAL A 598 2.30 -3.14 6.01
N LEU A 599 2.05 -1.83 6.05
CA LEU A 599 2.48 -0.88 5.03
C LEU A 599 3.46 0.16 5.57
N PHE A 600 3.46 0.38 6.88
CA PHE A 600 4.47 1.15 7.60
C PHE A 600 5.39 0.20 8.36
N TYR A 601 6.67 0.56 8.45
CA TYR A 601 7.65 -0.13 9.28
C TYR A 601 8.14 0.81 10.38
N PRO A 602 8.27 0.33 11.63
CA PRO A 602 8.55 1.21 12.75
C PRO A 602 10.02 1.63 12.81
N GLY A 603 10.32 2.93 12.77
CA GLY A 603 11.68 3.44 12.96
C GLY A 603 12.27 3.17 14.36
N THR A 604 11.41 2.90 15.35
CA THR A 604 11.78 2.37 16.66
C THR A 604 10.93 1.15 16.98
N ASP A 605 11.57 0.04 17.33
CA ASP A 605 10.91 -1.18 17.77
C ASP A 605 11.41 -1.62 19.16
N THR A 606 10.54 -1.55 20.16
CA THR A 606 10.84 -1.93 21.55
C THR A 606 10.72 -3.43 21.80
N ARG A 607 10.01 -4.16 20.92
CA ARG A 607 9.91 -5.63 20.97
C ARG A 607 11.12 -6.30 20.32
N TYR A 608 11.62 -5.73 19.21
CA TYR A 608 12.80 -6.20 18.49
C TYR A 608 13.89 -5.13 18.41
N PRO A 609 14.50 -4.76 19.56
CA PRO A 609 15.44 -3.63 19.63
C PRO A 609 16.73 -3.84 18.82
N ASP A 610 17.09 -5.08 18.49
CA ASP A 610 18.28 -5.39 17.67
C ASP A 610 18.15 -4.91 16.21
N GLU A 611 16.92 -4.75 15.71
CA GLU A 611 16.60 -4.29 14.35
C GLU A 611 16.11 -2.83 14.30
N SER A 612 16.04 -2.18 15.47
CA SER A 612 15.50 -0.83 15.63
C SER A 612 16.50 0.25 15.18
N TYR A 613 15.99 1.29 14.54
CA TYR A 613 16.78 2.44 14.08
C TYR A 613 16.82 3.60 15.08
N GLY A 614 16.00 3.54 16.12
CA GLY A 614 15.97 4.52 17.20
C GLY A 614 15.47 5.91 16.77
N VAL A 615 14.60 5.97 15.75
CA VAL A 615 13.94 7.20 15.29
C VAL A 615 12.43 7.13 15.50
N MET A 616 11.80 8.27 15.79
CA MET A 616 10.39 8.38 16.19
C MET A 616 9.45 8.69 15.00
N GLY A 617 9.53 7.88 13.95
CA GLY A 617 8.60 7.97 12.82
C GLY A 617 8.65 6.71 11.96
N PRO A 618 7.68 6.51 11.05
CA PRO A 618 7.58 5.30 10.25
C PRO A 618 8.44 5.36 8.98
N PHE A 619 8.78 4.19 8.46
CA PHE A 619 9.30 4.00 7.11
C PHE A 619 8.21 3.45 6.20
N ALA A 620 8.15 3.92 4.96
CA ALA A 620 7.20 3.42 3.99
C ALA A 620 7.63 2.06 3.44
N SER A 621 6.66 1.18 3.18
CA SER A 621 6.85 0.07 2.23
C SER A 621 7.01 0.60 0.80
N LEU A 622 7.64 -0.19 -0.07
CA LEU A 622 7.61 0.06 -1.51
C LEU A 622 6.18 -0.04 -2.03
N ARG A 623 5.34 -0.87 -1.40
CA ARG A 623 3.91 -0.96 -1.71
C ARG A 623 3.18 0.38 -1.56
N LEU A 624 3.42 1.15 -0.48
CA LEU A 624 2.90 2.53 -0.37
C LEU A 624 3.38 3.43 -1.51
N LYS A 625 4.66 3.32 -1.89
CA LYS A 625 5.25 4.12 -2.98
C LYS A 625 4.65 3.76 -4.34
N HIS A 626 4.38 2.48 -4.60
CA HIS A 626 3.70 2.04 -5.82
C HIS A 626 2.22 2.46 -5.85
N TRP A 627 1.54 2.41 -4.71
CA TRP A 627 0.14 2.87 -4.63
C TRP A 627 0.04 4.38 -4.88
N ARG A 628 0.92 5.19 -4.27
CA ARG A 628 1.08 6.63 -4.57
C ARG A 628 1.20 6.89 -6.06
N ARG A 629 1.96 6.06 -6.77
CA ARG A 629 2.16 6.23 -8.22
C ARG A 629 0.88 6.04 -9.01
N GLY A 630 0.08 5.01 -8.69
CA GLY A 630 -1.26 4.86 -9.28
C GLY A 630 -2.16 6.06 -8.96
N ILE A 631 -2.13 6.56 -7.72
CA ILE A 631 -2.93 7.73 -7.30
C ILE A 631 -2.55 8.97 -8.12
N GLN A 632 -1.25 9.17 -8.35
CA GLN A 632 -0.75 10.24 -9.22
C GLN A 632 -1.14 10.02 -10.68
N ASP A 633 -1.11 8.79 -11.20
CA ASP A 633 -1.58 8.52 -12.58
C ASP A 633 -3.04 8.95 -12.78
N VAL A 634 -3.91 8.78 -11.77
CA VAL A 634 -5.30 9.23 -11.85
C VAL A 634 -5.40 10.74 -11.99
N ALA A 635 -4.48 11.52 -11.41
CA ALA A 635 -4.44 12.96 -11.67
C ALA A 635 -4.12 13.28 -13.14
N TYR A 636 -3.23 12.51 -13.80
CA TYR A 636 -2.99 12.64 -15.24
C TYR A 636 -4.25 12.30 -16.04
N LEU A 637 -4.93 11.20 -15.69
CA LEU A 637 -6.17 10.78 -16.34
C LEU A 637 -7.27 11.84 -16.20
N SER A 638 -7.46 12.42 -15.01
CA SER A 638 -8.43 13.49 -14.78
C SER A 638 -8.11 14.72 -15.63
N LEU A 639 -6.87 15.20 -15.63
CA LEU A 639 -6.45 16.36 -16.43
C LEU A 639 -6.58 16.09 -17.93
N ALA A 640 -6.18 14.90 -18.40
CA ALA A 640 -6.30 14.53 -19.81
C ALA A 640 -7.77 14.43 -20.24
N ALA A 641 -8.66 13.90 -19.40
CA ALA A 641 -10.08 13.77 -19.72
C ALA A 641 -10.82 15.11 -19.75
N GLU A 642 -10.34 16.13 -19.05
CA GLU A 642 -10.84 17.51 -19.21
C GLU A 642 -10.56 18.08 -20.62
N ILE A 643 -9.51 17.59 -21.29
CA ILE A 643 -9.10 18.02 -22.63
C ILE A 643 -9.68 17.11 -23.73
N ASP A 644 -9.43 15.80 -23.64
CA ASP A 644 -9.90 14.79 -24.58
C ASP A 644 -10.40 13.54 -23.81
N PRO A 645 -11.69 13.53 -23.42
CA PRO A 645 -12.26 12.41 -22.69
C PRO A 645 -12.36 11.14 -23.54
N GLU A 646 -12.51 11.27 -24.87
CA GLU A 646 -12.58 10.10 -25.76
C GLU A 646 -11.23 9.41 -25.83
N ARG A 647 -10.15 10.17 -26.08
CA ARG A 647 -8.80 9.59 -26.11
C ARG A 647 -8.37 9.04 -24.75
N THR A 648 -8.68 9.74 -23.67
CA THR A 648 -8.35 9.27 -22.31
C THR A 648 -9.05 7.94 -22.01
N ALA A 649 -10.32 7.79 -22.38
CA ALA A 649 -11.04 6.53 -22.23
C ALA A 649 -10.44 5.39 -23.07
N GLU A 650 -9.96 5.68 -24.29
CA GLU A 650 -9.22 4.71 -25.11
C GLU A 650 -7.92 4.24 -24.44
N ILE A 651 -7.16 5.15 -23.84
CA ILE A 651 -5.93 4.83 -23.09
C ILE A 651 -6.27 3.91 -21.91
N VAL A 652 -7.24 4.28 -21.07
CA VAL A 652 -7.68 3.46 -19.93
C VAL A 652 -8.10 2.07 -20.38
N GLN A 653 -8.92 1.97 -21.42
CA GLN A 653 -9.37 0.68 -21.95
C GLN A 653 -8.24 -0.17 -22.54
N SER A 654 -7.14 0.45 -22.99
CA SER A 654 -5.95 -0.27 -23.47
C SER A 654 -5.06 -0.80 -22.34
N ILE A 655 -4.98 -0.07 -21.22
CA ILE A 655 -4.10 -0.41 -20.08
C ILE A 655 -4.75 -1.37 -19.11
N ILE A 656 -6.04 -1.18 -18.82
CA ILE A 656 -6.84 -2.07 -17.97
C ILE A 656 -8.12 -2.53 -18.71
N PRO A 657 -8.00 -3.46 -19.68
CA PRO A 657 -9.13 -3.87 -20.53
C PRO A 657 -10.33 -4.44 -19.76
N SER A 658 -10.06 -5.32 -18.79
CA SER A 658 -11.07 -5.99 -17.96
C SER A 658 -10.55 -6.15 -16.53
N VAL A 659 -11.26 -5.56 -15.57
CA VAL A 659 -10.95 -5.57 -14.13
C VAL A 659 -12.26 -5.70 -13.35
N LEU A 660 -12.18 -6.07 -12.08
CA LEU A 660 -13.33 -6.38 -11.23
C LEU A 660 -14.25 -7.43 -11.89
N TRP A 661 -15.55 -7.21 -11.83
CA TRP A 661 -16.57 -8.07 -12.45
C TRP A 661 -16.56 -8.04 -13.99
N GLU A 662 -15.78 -7.17 -14.66
CA GLU A 662 -15.61 -7.25 -16.12
C GLU A 662 -14.72 -8.42 -16.55
N VAL A 663 -13.92 -8.98 -15.64
CA VAL A 663 -13.20 -10.23 -15.87
C VAL A 663 -14.19 -11.39 -16.06
N GLY A 664 -15.36 -11.30 -15.43
CA GLY A 664 -16.41 -12.31 -15.45
C GLY A 664 -16.09 -13.49 -14.53
N VAL A 665 -16.81 -14.59 -14.73
CA VAL A 665 -16.71 -15.82 -13.92
C VAL A 665 -16.78 -17.05 -14.81
N THR A 666 -16.19 -18.16 -14.37
CA THR A 666 -16.20 -19.41 -15.15
C THR A 666 -17.50 -20.18 -14.99
N ASP A 667 -18.06 -20.23 -13.78
CA ASP A 667 -19.37 -20.83 -13.52
C ASP A 667 -20.33 -19.76 -12.96
N PRO A 668 -21.37 -19.35 -13.71
CA PRO A 668 -22.35 -18.42 -13.18
C PRO A 668 -23.13 -18.91 -11.94
N GLN A 669 -23.10 -20.20 -11.63
CA GLN A 669 -23.69 -20.75 -10.39
C GLN A 669 -22.75 -20.61 -9.18
N ASP A 670 -21.47 -20.34 -9.43
CA ASP A 670 -20.44 -20.08 -8.43
C ASP A 670 -19.60 -18.87 -8.88
N PRO A 671 -20.10 -17.64 -8.67
CA PRO A 671 -19.48 -16.43 -9.19
C PRO A 671 -18.25 -15.99 -8.38
N SER A 672 -17.65 -16.89 -7.60
CA SER A 672 -16.48 -16.60 -6.76
C SER A 672 -15.14 -16.77 -7.49
N TYR A 673 -15.14 -17.38 -8.69
CA TYR A 673 -13.90 -17.68 -9.41
C TYR A 673 -14.00 -17.52 -10.93
N VAL A 674 -12.84 -17.41 -11.55
CA VAL A 674 -12.63 -17.39 -12.99
C VAL A 674 -11.35 -18.14 -13.34
N LEU A 675 -11.31 -18.76 -14.52
CA LEU A 675 -10.13 -19.40 -15.10
C LEU A 675 -9.61 -18.52 -16.23
N SER A 676 -8.81 -17.50 -15.89
CA SER A 676 -8.26 -16.55 -16.85
C SER A 676 -6.92 -15.97 -16.36
N ASP A 677 -6.14 -15.42 -17.28
CA ASP A 677 -5.03 -14.55 -16.88
C ASP A 677 -5.54 -13.13 -16.56
N ILE A 678 -4.69 -12.31 -15.94
CA ILE A 678 -4.93 -10.86 -15.85
C ILE A 678 -5.05 -10.25 -17.25
N SER A 679 -5.82 -9.16 -17.37
CA SER A 679 -6.05 -8.49 -18.67
C SER A 679 -5.07 -7.35 -18.96
N TRP A 680 -4.26 -6.97 -17.97
CA TRP A 680 -3.37 -5.81 -17.99
C TRP A 680 -1.90 -6.25 -18.06
N SER A 681 -1.03 -5.34 -18.51
CA SER A 681 0.40 -5.64 -18.70
C SER A 681 1.17 -5.58 -17.39
N VAL A 682 2.05 -6.55 -17.14
CA VAL A 682 3.05 -6.48 -16.04
C VAL A 682 4.30 -5.69 -16.42
N ASP A 683 4.47 -5.36 -17.70
CA ASP A 683 5.61 -4.60 -18.22
C ASP A 683 5.48 -3.11 -17.84
N PRO A 684 6.38 -2.57 -17.00
CA PRO A 684 6.33 -1.17 -16.60
C PRO A 684 6.41 -0.17 -17.77
N ASP A 685 7.12 -0.49 -18.86
CA ASP A 685 7.28 0.42 -20.00
C ASP A 685 5.94 0.68 -20.72
N VAL A 686 5.00 -0.27 -20.67
CA VAL A 686 3.64 -0.10 -21.21
C VAL A 686 2.88 1.00 -20.46
N TRP A 687 3.04 1.05 -19.13
CA TRP A 687 2.40 2.05 -18.29
C TRP A 687 3.07 3.42 -18.44
N GLU A 688 4.40 3.46 -18.59
CA GLU A 688 5.10 4.72 -18.83
C GLU A 688 4.81 5.30 -20.21
N ALA A 689 4.66 4.45 -21.23
CA ALA A 689 4.20 4.89 -22.55
C ALA A 689 2.80 5.50 -22.48
N ALA A 690 1.87 4.89 -21.75
CA ALA A 690 0.52 5.44 -21.56
C ALA A 690 0.56 6.78 -20.82
N ARG A 691 1.39 6.88 -19.79
CA ARG A 691 1.54 8.10 -19.01
C ARG A 691 2.16 9.24 -19.83
N ALA A 692 3.14 8.94 -20.68
CA ALA A 692 3.69 9.90 -21.64
C ALA A 692 2.62 10.34 -22.67
N GLU A 693 1.74 9.43 -23.08
CA GLU A 693 0.63 9.79 -23.97
C GLU A 693 -0.39 10.73 -23.28
N LEU A 694 -0.67 10.52 -21.99
CA LEU A 694 -1.52 11.42 -21.21
C LEU A 694 -0.91 12.82 -21.11
N VAL A 695 0.41 12.92 -20.98
CA VAL A 695 1.12 14.21 -21.07
C VAL A 695 0.86 14.90 -22.41
N ASP A 696 1.03 14.18 -23.53
CA ASP A 696 0.78 14.73 -24.87
C ASP A 696 -0.66 15.25 -25.01
N VAL A 697 -1.64 14.56 -24.44
CA VAL A 697 -3.05 15.01 -24.41
C VAL A 697 -3.19 16.30 -23.60
N ILE A 698 -2.66 16.35 -22.38
CA ILE A 698 -2.75 17.53 -21.49
C ILE A 698 -2.10 18.75 -22.16
N GLU A 699 -0.89 18.59 -22.71
CA GLU A 699 -0.12 19.68 -23.32
C GLU A 699 -0.67 20.10 -24.69
N SER A 700 -1.46 19.28 -25.38
CA SER A 700 -2.11 19.66 -26.64
C SER A 700 -3.09 20.84 -26.51
N SER A 701 -3.50 21.16 -25.29
CA SER A 701 -4.37 22.30 -24.95
C SER A 701 -3.63 23.63 -24.84
N GLN A 702 -2.29 23.62 -24.79
CA GLN A 702 -1.41 24.78 -24.62
C GLN A 702 -0.84 25.27 -25.97
#